data_AF-A0A1Z2KW10-F1
#
_entry.id   AF-A0A1Z2KW10-F1
#
_cell.length_a   1.000
_cell.length_b   1.000
_cell.length_c   1.000
_cell.angle_alpha   90.00
_cell.angle_beta   90.00
_cell.angle_gamma   90.00
#
_symmetry.space_group_name_H-M   'P 1'
#
loop_
_entity.id
_entity.type
_entity.pdbx_description
1 polymer ?
#
loop_
_entity_poly.entity_id
_entity_poly.type
_entity_poly.pdbx_seq_one_letter_code
_entity_poly.pdbx_strand_id
1 'polypeptide(L)'
;MSPLAYAPDPDPSLDVQFIDSLVPQVTAGRYTLTAHQTLTHAGGRVDEDGYLDPPATQEVEVRAPRFTVQPDWIHGTYPSPGATGLYDDVLPHITLDRPTLPWERDEATAANGTRLPWLALLVLGEGELPETDPHCLGQTEARTVEQLTGTEDGVVLPAFDQATDPVTDDDKKTVCRTVLVHRSVFHAVAPTEAELPLLTHVRRVNHRHQAPTLTADLIQAGDYAVVVGNRLPRAAGGRYVAHLVSLEGWQKFLPDGTKEAYDGPDQKLRLISLWSWAFETVPDHAPGFAALTEHFVDTEGEQGSALLLRVPPGDRPLSGDDQKEVADRLRDGYLPVSCHTESGRETFAWYRGPLLPRPARPRSDRERRRCAAEALIHLEQYGVFDVSLATAFTAGRGVALADHQFGAALLRLRGKVRRAKDKPAAGARARLEHLVTNGLAGHLGEALRAPARATPDTRPAAVTPVPAAAGAPTGAHLAVRGDDPLVDPQDEDLLLVRNRLLGLRDLAGVPFAHLVPDTRMLPTESLRFFYVDPDWTAMLLDGALSVGLAHSFDLTTDALVFGPDGQAPLPGPAAPVTGLLLRSQLVSGWPALEIRPYASPRTTGDDEKPLPVVRREALADDVLLVLIEGVPGRVEIAEPQQGVHFGIDELDEGVVHDPVDDGVIRLRALTGDDIGKEVPDKHFPATPGLRPYLRATGAGAPDTVLSVSRLAAGLKAALPLDHDLTPSEFAIQMINAAQRRTFTTDTATTGDHRNG
;
A
#
# COMPACT_ATOMS: atom_id res chain seq x y z
N MET A 1 -0.13 -26.06 39.68
CA MET A 1 -1.07 -24.92 39.62
C MET A 1 -0.64 -23.89 40.66
N SER A 2 0.03 -22.84 40.19
CA SER A 2 0.17 -21.50 40.77
C SER A 2 0.65 -20.60 39.62
N PRO A 3 0.28 -19.31 39.63
CA PRO A 3 -0.16 -18.61 38.44
C PRO A 3 0.97 -17.88 37.71
N LEU A 4 0.88 -17.91 36.38
CA LEU A 4 1.64 -17.07 35.46
C LEU A 4 1.39 -15.59 35.81
N ALA A 5 2.47 -14.90 36.19
CA ALA A 5 2.48 -13.47 36.41
C ALA A 5 2.56 -12.76 35.05
N TYR A 6 1.46 -12.09 34.73
CA TYR A 6 1.30 -10.88 33.92
C TYR A 6 2.58 -10.36 33.24
N ALA A 7 2.79 -10.74 31.96
CA ALA A 7 3.54 -9.91 31.03
C ALA A 7 2.56 -8.86 30.48
N PRO A 8 2.92 -7.57 30.40
CA PRO A 8 2.11 -6.60 29.67
C PRO A 8 1.99 -7.03 28.20
N ASP A 9 0.77 -6.93 27.64
CA ASP A 9 0.51 -7.22 26.23
C ASP A 9 1.29 -6.22 25.34
N PRO A 10 2.09 -6.68 24.36
CA PRO A 10 2.82 -5.80 23.45
C PRO A 10 1.96 -5.26 22.29
N ASP A 11 2.35 -4.07 21.87
CA ASP A 11 1.94 -3.12 20.81
C ASP A 11 1.39 -3.71 19.47
N PRO A 12 0.33 -3.13 18.85
CA PRO A 12 -0.24 -3.49 17.56
C PRO A 12 0.45 -2.83 16.36
N SER A 13 1.57 -2.14 16.54
CA SER A 13 2.52 -1.83 15.47
C SER A 13 3.48 -3.01 15.30
N LEU A 14 3.28 -3.81 14.25
CA LEU A 14 4.22 -4.84 13.76
C LEU A 14 5.04 -5.56 14.88
N ASP A 15 4.42 -6.46 15.65
CA ASP A 15 5.15 -7.23 16.69
C ASP A 15 6.06 -8.27 16.01
N VAL A 16 7.28 -7.84 15.73
CA VAL A 16 8.33 -8.61 15.10
C VAL A 16 9.44 -8.86 16.10
N GLN A 17 9.78 -10.13 16.28
CA GLN A 17 10.89 -10.55 17.11
C GLN A 17 12.07 -10.94 16.22
N PHE A 18 13.24 -10.40 16.54
CA PHE A 18 14.51 -10.77 15.90
C PHE A 18 15.24 -11.78 16.79
N ILE A 19 15.67 -12.89 16.20
CA ILE A 19 16.38 -13.98 16.89
C ILE A 19 17.72 -14.20 16.19
N ASP A 20 18.79 -14.34 16.97
CA ASP A 20 20.16 -14.42 16.43
C ASP A 20 20.38 -15.59 15.46
N SER A 21 19.94 -16.79 15.85
CA SER A 21 20.05 -17.99 15.01
C SER A 21 19.05 -19.06 15.43
N LEU A 22 18.63 -19.88 14.46
CA LEU A 22 17.81 -21.07 14.72
C LEU A 22 18.57 -22.32 14.27
N VAL A 23 19.44 -22.81 15.16
CA VAL A 23 20.32 -23.95 14.88
C VAL A 23 19.57 -25.27 15.16
N PRO A 24 19.43 -26.18 14.18
CA PRO A 24 18.82 -27.48 14.41
C PRO A 24 19.68 -28.36 15.32
N GLN A 25 19.03 -29.17 16.18
CA GLN A 25 19.73 -30.08 17.10
C GLN A 25 20.53 -31.18 16.38
N VAL A 26 20.07 -31.57 15.20
CA VAL A 26 20.73 -32.52 14.31
C VAL A 26 20.86 -31.86 12.94
N THR A 27 22.08 -31.72 12.45
CA THR A 27 22.39 -31.08 11.17
C THR A 27 22.28 -32.07 10.02
N ALA A 28 22.42 -31.56 8.80
CA ALA A 28 22.66 -32.41 7.65
C ALA A 28 23.94 -33.24 7.84
N GLY A 29 23.88 -34.50 7.43
CA GLY A 29 25.02 -35.41 7.50
C GLY A 29 24.62 -36.85 7.78
N ARG A 30 25.64 -37.70 7.90
CA ARG A 30 25.47 -39.13 8.20
C ARG A 30 25.75 -39.40 9.67
N TYR A 31 24.78 -40.03 10.32
CA TYR A 31 24.83 -40.40 11.72
C TYR A 31 24.79 -41.91 11.87
N THR A 32 25.55 -42.44 12.82
CA THR A 32 25.44 -43.85 13.23
C THR A 32 24.70 -43.90 14.57
N LEU A 33 23.48 -44.43 14.55
CA LEU A 33 22.74 -44.74 15.77
C LEU A 33 23.29 -46.02 16.37
N THR A 34 23.80 -45.93 17.60
CA THR A 34 24.39 -47.06 18.33
C THR A 34 23.50 -47.39 19.53
N ALA A 35 22.87 -48.57 19.53
CA ALA A 35 22.02 -49.04 20.61
C ALA A 35 22.69 -50.17 21.40
N HIS A 36 22.76 -50.00 22.72
CA HIS A 36 23.24 -51.00 23.65
C HIS A 36 22.06 -51.58 24.44
N GLN A 37 22.03 -52.90 24.63
CA GLN A 37 20.99 -53.57 25.41
C GLN A 37 21.63 -54.33 26.57
N THR A 38 21.19 -54.08 27.79
CA THR A 38 21.62 -54.83 28.98
C THR A 38 20.41 -55.50 29.62
N LEU A 39 20.50 -56.81 29.89
CA LEU A 39 19.45 -57.55 30.58
C LEU A 39 19.80 -57.70 32.06
N THR A 40 18.90 -57.27 32.95
CA THR A 40 19.10 -57.37 34.41
C THR A 40 17.95 -58.12 35.07
N HIS A 41 18.28 -58.94 36.07
CA HIS A 41 17.31 -59.61 36.94
C HIS A 41 17.81 -59.57 38.38
N ALA A 42 16.95 -59.14 39.31
CA ALA A 42 17.27 -58.97 40.72
C ALA A 42 18.54 -58.13 40.99
N GLY A 43 18.84 -57.15 40.13
CA GLY A 43 20.02 -56.28 40.25
C GLY A 43 21.33 -56.88 39.70
N GLY A 44 21.33 -58.13 39.24
CA GLY A 44 22.44 -58.76 38.52
C GLY A 44 22.24 -58.70 37.01
N ARG A 45 23.34 -58.56 36.26
CA ARG A 45 23.36 -58.72 34.81
C ARG A 45 23.13 -60.20 34.46
N VAL A 46 22.24 -60.49 33.52
CA VAL A 46 21.79 -61.86 33.18
C VAL A 46 22.37 -62.35 31.86
N ASP A 47 22.82 -61.43 31.01
CA ASP A 47 23.51 -61.69 29.75
C ASP A 47 25.02 -61.94 29.97
N GLU A 48 25.35 -62.91 30.84
CA GLU A 48 26.73 -63.23 31.25
C GLU A 48 27.62 -63.72 30.09
N ASP A 49 27.04 -64.25 29.02
CA ASP A 49 27.75 -64.74 27.83
C ASP A 49 28.15 -63.63 26.84
N GLY A 50 27.84 -62.36 27.14
CA GLY A 50 28.22 -61.20 26.32
C GLY A 50 27.55 -61.12 24.95
N TYR A 51 26.50 -61.92 24.69
CA TYR A 51 25.79 -61.94 23.40
C TYR A 51 25.14 -60.60 23.03
N LEU A 52 24.84 -59.74 24.02
CA LEU A 52 24.30 -58.38 23.84
C LEU A 52 25.34 -57.26 24.00
N ASP A 53 26.63 -57.60 24.17
CA ASP A 53 27.70 -56.60 24.27
C ASP A 53 27.97 -55.85 22.95
N PRO A 54 27.91 -56.49 21.75
CA PRO A 54 28.03 -55.76 20.50
C PRO A 54 26.82 -54.83 20.31
N PRO A 55 27.03 -53.52 20.12
CA PRO A 55 25.91 -52.61 19.88
C PRO A 55 25.24 -52.89 18.53
N ALA A 56 23.93 -52.75 18.49
CA ALA A 56 23.22 -52.64 17.22
C ALA A 56 23.51 -51.25 16.63
N THR A 57 24.03 -51.20 15.41
CA THR A 57 24.32 -49.95 14.70
C THR A 57 23.38 -49.80 13.51
N GLN A 58 22.88 -48.59 13.31
CA GLN A 58 22.08 -48.22 12.14
C GLN A 58 22.53 -46.87 11.60
N GLU A 59 22.88 -46.81 10.32
CA GLU A 59 23.20 -45.55 9.65
C GLU A 59 21.91 -44.79 9.30
N VAL A 60 21.89 -43.50 9.59
CA VAL A 60 20.81 -42.57 9.26
C VAL A 60 21.40 -41.34 8.60
N GLU A 61 20.79 -40.90 7.50
CA GLU A 61 21.18 -39.70 6.77
C GLU A 61 20.13 -38.62 7.00
N VAL A 62 20.57 -37.47 7.54
CA VAL A 62 19.74 -36.27 7.64
C VAL A 62 20.03 -35.42 6.41
N ARG A 63 19.00 -35.22 5.58
CA ARG A 63 19.13 -34.50 4.31
C ARG A 63 18.78 -33.03 4.50
N ALA A 64 19.64 -32.16 3.97
CA ALA A 64 19.35 -30.74 3.81
C ALA A 64 19.69 -30.28 2.38
N PRO A 65 19.12 -29.16 1.93
CA PRO A 65 19.44 -28.59 0.63
C PRO A 65 20.91 -28.18 0.56
N ARG A 66 21.60 -28.55 -0.52
CA ARG A 66 23.04 -28.28 -0.70
C ARG A 66 23.35 -27.53 -2.00
N PHE A 67 22.74 -27.92 -3.11
CA PHE A 67 23.04 -27.40 -4.45
C PHE A 67 21.91 -26.61 -5.11
N THR A 68 20.69 -26.71 -4.57
CA THR A 68 19.48 -26.07 -5.11
C THR A 68 18.54 -25.69 -3.98
N VAL A 69 17.86 -24.56 -4.09
CA VAL A 69 16.76 -24.13 -3.23
C VAL A 69 15.45 -24.22 -4.01
N GLN A 70 14.37 -24.65 -3.35
CA GLN A 70 13.04 -24.66 -3.96
C GLN A 70 12.48 -23.23 -4.00
N PRO A 71 11.87 -22.79 -5.13
CA PRO A 71 11.26 -21.46 -5.21
C PRO A 71 10.24 -21.19 -4.10
N ASP A 72 9.49 -22.21 -3.68
CA ASP A 72 8.49 -22.15 -2.61
C ASP A 72 9.07 -21.88 -1.22
N TRP A 73 10.40 -21.91 -1.05
CA TRP A 73 11.05 -21.52 0.21
C TRP A 73 11.45 -20.05 0.24
N ILE A 74 11.32 -19.35 -0.88
CA ILE A 74 11.61 -17.92 -0.98
C ILE A 74 10.32 -17.17 -0.64
N HIS A 75 10.28 -16.60 0.57
CA HIS A 75 9.16 -15.77 1.01
C HIS A 75 9.11 -14.46 0.22
N GLY A 76 10.29 -13.85 0.00
CA GLY A 76 10.41 -12.61 -0.75
C GLY A 76 11.86 -12.11 -0.84
N THR A 77 12.11 -11.27 -1.84
CA THR A 77 13.39 -10.58 -2.02
C THR A 77 13.16 -9.08 -2.12
N TYR A 78 14.09 -8.31 -1.57
CA TYR A 78 14.11 -6.86 -1.72
C TYR A 78 15.50 -6.40 -2.18
N PRO A 79 15.59 -5.52 -3.19
CA PRO A 79 14.52 -5.07 -4.08
C PRO A 79 13.82 -6.24 -4.80
N SER A 80 12.58 -6.04 -5.27
CA SER A 80 11.85 -7.10 -5.96
C SER A 80 12.49 -7.45 -7.31
N PRO A 81 12.34 -8.69 -7.81
CA PRO A 81 12.90 -9.10 -9.09
C PRO A 81 12.39 -8.23 -10.25
N GLY A 82 13.30 -7.60 -10.98
CA GLY A 82 13.00 -6.70 -12.10
C GLY A 82 12.51 -5.31 -11.70
N ALA A 83 12.58 -4.95 -10.42
CA ALA A 83 12.17 -3.64 -9.94
C ALA A 83 13.16 -2.54 -10.37
N THR A 84 12.63 -1.33 -10.54
CA THR A 84 13.39 -0.11 -10.84
C THR A 84 12.98 0.97 -9.84
N GLY A 85 13.93 1.54 -9.10
CA GLY A 85 13.65 2.50 -8.03
C GLY A 85 14.90 3.10 -7.40
N LEU A 86 14.74 3.94 -6.39
CA LEU A 86 15.83 4.40 -5.52
C LEU A 86 16.08 3.31 -4.48
N TYR A 87 17.30 2.80 -4.43
CA TYR A 87 17.68 1.68 -3.56
C TYR A 87 19.07 1.89 -2.94
N ASP A 88 19.64 3.08 -3.08
CA ASP A 88 20.96 3.48 -2.61
C ASP A 88 21.06 3.58 -1.08
N ASP A 89 19.93 3.70 -0.39
CA ASP A 89 19.78 3.72 1.07
C ASP A 89 19.37 2.35 1.66
N VAL A 90 19.11 1.34 0.83
CA VAL A 90 18.67 0.00 1.28
C VAL A 90 19.69 -1.09 0.94
N LEU A 91 19.97 -1.94 1.93
CA LEU A 91 20.71 -3.18 1.76
C LEU A 91 19.79 -4.27 1.17
N PRO A 92 20.11 -4.82 -0.02
CA PRO A 92 19.35 -5.91 -0.58
C PRO A 92 19.32 -7.11 0.36
N HIS A 93 18.16 -7.77 0.48
CA HIS A 93 17.95 -8.89 1.39
C HIS A 93 16.96 -9.90 0.84
N ILE A 94 17.05 -11.13 1.34
CA ILE A 94 16.15 -12.24 1.01
C ILE A 94 15.54 -12.83 2.28
N THR A 95 14.24 -13.09 2.24
CA THR A 95 13.48 -13.73 3.31
C THR A 95 13.12 -15.15 2.87
N LEU A 96 13.34 -16.12 3.76
CA LEU A 96 13.18 -17.55 3.51
C LEU A 96 12.12 -18.13 4.46
N ASP A 97 11.17 -18.92 3.94
CA ASP A 97 10.13 -19.61 4.70
C ASP A 97 10.68 -20.75 5.56
N ARG A 98 11.91 -21.21 5.26
CA ARG A 98 12.61 -22.25 6.04
C ARG A 98 13.60 -21.58 7.01
N PRO A 99 13.22 -21.33 8.27
CA PRO A 99 14.02 -20.50 9.19
C PRO A 99 15.33 -21.16 9.62
N THR A 100 15.45 -22.49 9.55
CA THR A 100 16.70 -23.20 9.89
C THR A 100 17.71 -23.24 8.75
N LEU A 101 17.31 -22.91 7.51
CA LEU A 101 18.12 -23.18 6.30
C LEU A 101 19.57 -22.69 6.40
N PRO A 102 19.86 -21.45 6.87
CA PRO A 102 21.24 -20.97 6.96
C PRO A 102 22.14 -21.77 7.92
N TRP A 103 21.57 -22.53 8.86
CA TRP A 103 22.31 -23.25 9.93
C TRP A 103 22.19 -24.78 9.83
N GLU A 104 21.58 -25.31 8.76
CA GLU A 104 21.38 -26.76 8.58
C GLU A 104 22.65 -27.53 8.25
N ARG A 105 23.69 -26.86 7.74
CA ARG A 105 24.98 -27.47 7.36
C ARG A 105 26.06 -27.04 8.34
N ASP A 106 26.89 -28.00 8.76
CA ASP A 106 27.95 -27.78 9.74
C ASP A 106 29.29 -27.54 9.04
N GLU A 107 29.43 -26.36 8.44
CA GLU A 107 30.59 -26.02 7.62
C GLU A 107 31.71 -25.35 8.44
N ALA A 108 31.33 -24.43 9.34
CA ALA A 108 32.29 -23.69 10.13
C ALA A 108 31.68 -23.19 11.44
N THR A 109 32.49 -23.25 12.49
CA THR A 109 32.21 -22.62 13.77
C THR A 109 33.25 -21.53 13.97
N ALA A 110 32.82 -20.30 14.25
CA ALA A 110 33.71 -19.20 14.58
C ALA A 110 34.54 -19.52 15.84
N ALA A 111 35.62 -18.78 16.06
CA ALA A 111 36.54 -19.00 17.18
C ALA A 111 35.87 -18.93 18.57
N ASN A 112 34.73 -18.25 18.67
CA ASN A 112 33.90 -18.11 19.87
C ASN A 112 32.88 -19.26 20.06
N GLY A 113 32.85 -20.26 19.18
CA GLY A 113 31.89 -21.37 19.23
C GLY A 113 30.56 -21.10 18.51
N THR A 114 30.37 -19.93 17.90
CA THR A 114 29.16 -19.60 17.14
C THR A 114 29.17 -20.30 15.77
N ARG A 115 28.11 -21.04 15.45
CA ARG A 115 27.96 -21.66 14.12
C ARG A 115 27.74 -20.59 13.06
N LEU A 116 28.54 -20.64 12.00
CA LEU A 116 28.44 -19.71 10.89
C LEU A 116 27.36 -20.16 9.89
N PRO A 117 26.60 -19.23 9.31
CA PRO A 117 25.69 -19.57 8.22
C PRO A 117 26.50 -20.02 6.99
N TRP A 118 26.04 -21.07 6.31
CA TRP A 118 26.70 -21.58 5.09
C TRP A 118 26.30 -20.79 3.82
N LEU A 119 25.47 -19.76 3.98
CA LEU A 119 24.89 -18.93 2.92
C LEU A 119 25.33 -17.47 3.07
N ALA A 120 25.51 -16.78 1.95
CA ALA A 120 25.65 -15.33 1.92
C ALA A 120 24.91 -14.74 0.72
N LEU A 121 24.48 -13.48 0.85
CA LEU A 121 23.91 -12.71 -0.24
C LEU A 121 24.97 -11.77 -0.82
N LEU A 122 25.37 -12.00 -2.06
CA LEU A 122 26.32 -11.15 -2.79
C LEU A 122 25.58 -10.24 -3.75
N VAL A 123 25.83 -8.93 -3.67
CA VAL A 123 25.26 -7.91 -4.56
C VAL A 123 26.33 -7.44 -5.53
N LEU A 124 26.12 -7.70 -6.80
CA LEU A 124 27.08 -7.47 -7.88
C LEU A 124 26.52 -6.46 -8.88
N GLY A 125 27.33 -5.48 -9.28
CA GLY A 125 26.98 -4.44 -10.23
C GLY A 125 27.38 -4.78 -11.67
N GLU A 126 26.89 -3.98 -12.62
CA GLU A 126 27.18 -4.16 -14.05
C GLU A 126 28.70 -4.21 -14.32
N GLY A 127 29.14 -5.20 -15.11
CA GLY A 127 30.55 -5.42 -15.44
C GLY A 127 31.36 -6.24 -14.42
N GLU A 128 30.80 -6.60 -13.26
CA GLU A 128 31.49 -7.39 -12.23
C GLU A 128 31.43 -8.91 -12.47
N LEU A 129 30.53 -9.35 -13.36
CA LEU A 129 30.39 -10.73 -13.86
C LEU A 129 30.58 -10.80 -15.38
N PRO A 130 31.75 -10.45 -15.92
CA PRO A 130 31.91 -10.23 -17.36
C PRO A 130 31.64 -11.48 -18.21
N GLU A 131 31.89 -12.69 -17.68
CA GLU A 131 31.66 -13.95 -18.42
C GLU A 131 30.24 -14.50 -18.29
N THR A 132 29.65 -14.43 -17.09
CA THR A 132 28.35 -15.07 -16.84
C THR A 132 27.18 -14.11 -17.02
N ASP A 133 27.29 -12.86 -16.55
CA ASP A 133 26.20 -11.89 -16.58
C ASP A 133 26.73 -10.44 -16.67
N PRO A 134 27.29 -10.03 -17.82
CA PRO A 134 27.94 -8.72 -17.94
C PRO A 134 26.99 -7.54 -17.73
N HIS A 135 25.69 -7.74 -17.92
CA HIS A 135 24.65 -6.70 -17.86
C HIS A 135 23.72 -6.83 -16.65
N CYS A 136 24.03 -7.69 -15.67
CA CYS A 136 23.21 -7.94 -14.48
C CYS A 136 21.75 -8.27 -14.81
N LEU A 137 21.51 -9.19 -15.74
CA LEU A 137 20.19 -9.66 -16.14
C LEU A 137 19.72 -10.88 -15.34
N GLY A 138 20.47 -11.33 -14.34
CA GLY A 138 20.18 -12.53 -13.54
C GLY A 138 20.59 -13.83 -14.25
N GLN A 139 21.59 -13.77 -15.13
CA GLN A 139 22.05 -14.94 -15.89
C GLN A 139 22.92 -15.86 -15.01
N THR A 140 22.79 -17.17 -15.21
CA THR A 140 23.58 -18.19 -14.51
C THR A 140 23.88 -19.36 -15.44
N GLU A 141 24.98 -20.06 -15.20
CA GLU A 141 25.32 -21.30 -15.91
C GLU A 141 24.75 -22.53 -15.19
N ALA A 142 23.95 -23.34 -15.89
CA ALA A 142 23.49 -24.63 -15.39
C ALA A 142 24.61 -25.68 -15.53
N ARG A 143 25.00 -26.32 -14.43
CA ARG A 143 26.04 -27.36 -14.39
C ARG A 143 25.65 -28.52 -13.49
N THR A 144 26.17 -29.70 -13.78
CA THR A 144 26.00 -30.83 -12.86
C THR A 144 26.98 -30.72 -11.70
N VAL A 145 26.60 -31.21 -10.52
CA VAL A 145 27.48 -31.22 -9.35
C VAL A 145 28.75 -32.04 -9.61
N GLU A 146 28.68 -33.08 -10.45
CA GLU A 146 29.86 -33.83 -10.90
C GLU A 146 30.93 -32.92 -11.51
N GLN A 147 30.53 -31.94 -12.32
CA GLN A 147 31.44 -30.97 -12.94
C GLN A 147 32.09 -30.02 -11.92
N LEU A 148 31.50 -29.86 -10.74
CA LEU A 148 32.06 -29.03 -9.65
C LEU A 148 33.05 -29.78 -8.77
N THR A 149 33.03 -31.12 -8.80
CA THR A 149 33.99 -31.97 -8.08
C THR A 149 35.23 -32.35 -8.89
N GLY A 150 35.28 -31.95 -10.17
CA GLY A 150 36.37 -32.25 -11.10
C GLY A 150 37.46 -31.19 -11.11
N THR A 151 37.93 -30.84 -12.31
CA THR A 151 38.94 -29.80 -12.55
C THR A 151 38.56 -29.00 -13.78
N GLU A 152 38.78 -27.68 -13.76
CA GLU A 152 38.52 -26.80 -14.89
C GLU A 152 39.72 -25.86 -15.11
N ASP A 153 40.13 -25.69 -16.36
CA ASP A 153 41.29 -24.88 -16.69
C ASP A 153 41.02 -23.40 -16.38
N GLY A 154 41.85 -22.82 -15.51
CA GLY A 154 41.78 -21.40 -15.15
C GLY A 154 40.65 -21.02 -14.19
N VAL A 155 39.89 -22.00 -13.67
CA VAL A 155 38.77 -21.78 -12.73
C VAL A 155 38.97 -22.64 -11.48
N VAL A 156 38.86 -22.00 -10.32
CA VAL A 156 38.87 -22.67 -9.01
C VAL A 156 37.45 -23.14 -8.71
N LEU A 157 37.32 -24.41 -8.32
CA LEU A 157 36.08 -25.06 -7.96
C LEU A 157 35.95 -25.21 -6.43
N PRO A 158 34.71 -25.34 -5.89
CA PRO A 158 34.48 -25.48 -4.45
C PRO A 158 35.12 -26.76 -3.89
N ALA A 159 35.81 -26.64 -2.76
CA ALA A 159 36.42 -27.75 -2.05
C ALA A 159 35.47 -28.35 -1.00
N PHE A 160 34.55 -29.22 -1.44
CA PHE A 160 33.60 -29.92 -0.55
C PHE A 160 34.30 -30.86 0.44
N ASP A 161 33.80 -30.93 1.67
CA ASP A 161 34.28 -31.91 2.65
C ASP A 161 33.82 -33.33 2.26
N GLN A 162 34.78 -34.17 1.87
CA GLN A 162 34.52 -35.58 1.53
C GLN A 162 34.62 -36.52 2.74
N ALA A 163 35.11 -36.05 3.89
CA ALA A 163 35.32 -36.87 5.07
C ALA A 163 34.07 -36.97 5.94
N THR A 164 33.40 -35.84 6.20
CA THR A 164 32.21 -35.82 7.07
C THR A 164 30.88 -35.77 6.31
N ASP A 165 30.83 -35.10 5.15
CA ASP A 165 29.62 -34.98 4.32
C ASP A 165 29.90 -35.13 2.81
N PRO A 166 30.26 -36.35 2.35
CA PRO A 166 30.63 -36.60 0.97
C PRO A 166 29.49 -36.33 -0.03
N VAL A 167 29.86 -35.83 -1.20
CA VAL A 167 28.90 -35.62 -2.31
C VAL A 167 28.45 -36.98 -2.85
N THR A 168 27.17 -37.31 -2.68
CA THR A 168 26.64 -38.62 -3.07
C THR A 168 26.57 -38.78 -4.59
N ASP A 169 26.48 -40.02 -5.07
CA ASP A 169 26.33 -40.28 -6.51
C ASP A 169 24.99 -39.78 -7.08
N ASP A 170 23.99 -39.55 -6.23
CA ASP A 170 22.74 -38.91 -6.64
C ASP A 170 22.90 -37.38 -6.68
N ASP A 171 23.63 -36.79 -5.74
CA ASP A 171 23.95 -35.36 -5.78
C ASP A 171 24.74 -35.00 -7.03
N LYS A 172 25.71 -35.81 -7.44
CA LYS A 172 26.51 -35.61 -8.66
C LYS A 172 25.67 -35.42 -9.92
N LYS A 173 24.50 -36.07 -10.00
CA LYS A 173 23.55 -35.98 -11.13
C LYS A 173 22.69 -34.72 -11.08
N THR A 174 22.64 -34.05 -9.93
CA THR A 174 21.82 -32.86 -9.74
C THR A 174 22.38 -31.69 -10.55
N VAL A 175 21.50 -30.94 -11.20
CA VAL A 175 21.85 -29.72 -11.92
C VAL A 175 21.70 -28.53 -10.97
N CYS A 176 22.76 -27.75 -10.84
CA CYS A 176 22.81 -26.53 -10.04
C CYS A 176 23.10 -25.31 -10.93
N ARG A 177 22.82 -24.13 -10.40
CA ARG A 177 23.10 -22.85 -11.07
C ARG A 177 24.41 -22.30 -10.50
N THR A 178 25.26 -21.80 -11.39
CA THR A 178 26.60 -21.34 -11.03
C THR A 178 26.90 -20.00 -11.66
N VAL A 179 27.78 -19.24 -11.00
CA VAL A 179 28.30 -17.96 -11.48
C VAL A 179 29.82 -17.95 -11.37
N LEU A 180 30.47 -17.33 -12.35
CA LEU A 180 31.93 -17.17 -12.37
C LEU A 180 32.29 -15.76 -11.91
N VAL A 181 33.03 -15.67 -10.81
CA VAL A 181 33.40 -14.39 -10.17
C VAL A 181 34.91 -14.28 -10.10
N HIS A 182 35.46 -13.13 -10.50
CA HIS A 182 36.89 -12.86 -10.29
C HIS A 182 37.23 -12.81 -8.81
N ARG A 183 38.41 -13.32 -8.45
CA ARG A 183 38.87 -13.43 -7.06
C ARG A 183 38.96 -12.08 -6.35
N SER A 184 39.34 -11.03 -7.08
CA SER A 184 39.38 -9.65 -6.58
C SER A 184 37.99 -9.12 -6.23
N VAL A 185 36.99 -9.35 -7.10
CA VAL A 185 35.59 -8.97 -6.90
C VAL A 185 34.99 -9.75 -5.73
N PHE A 186 35.22 -11.07 -5.68
CA PHE A 186 34.74 -11.89 -4.56
C PHE A 186 35.34 -11.44 -3.23
N HIS A 187 36.65 -11.15 -3.16
CA HIS A 187 37.27 -10.62 -1.95
C HIS A 187 36.69 -9.26 -1.54
N ALA A 188 36.37 -8.40 -2.50
CA ALA A 188 35.79 -7.09 -2.22
C ALA A 188 34.38 -7.19 -1.64
N VAL A 189 33.51 -8.03 -2.23
CA VAL A 189 32.08 -8.08 -1.89
C VAL A 189 31.76 -9.11 -0.80
N ALA A 190 32.47 -10.23 -0.70
CA ALA A 190 32.13 -11.29 0.24
C ALA A 190 32.23 -10.81 1.72
N PRO A 191 31.26 -11.16 2.58
CA PRO A 191 31.38 -10.91 4.02
C PRO A 191 32.57 -11.63 4.64
N THR A 192 33.17 -11.07 5.71
CA THR A 192 34.17 -11.80 6.50
C THR A 192 33.50 -12.87 7.37
N GLU A 193 34.27 -13.83 7.91
CA GLU A 193 33.72 -14.84 8.84
C GLU A 193 33.03 -14.22 10.07
N ALA A 194 33.51 -13.06 10.54
CA ALA A 194 32.91 -12.35 11.67
C ALA A 194 31.64 -11.57 11.29
N GLU A 195 31.45 -11.24 10.01
CA GLU A 195 30.29 -10.50 9.51
C GLU A 195 29.12 -11.41 9.14
N LEU A 196 29.39 -12.67 8.79
CA LEU A 196 28.36 -13.63 8.39
C LEU A 196 27.21 -13.79 9.41
N PRO A 197 27.47 -13.93 10.73
CA PRO A 197 26.40 -13.99 11.71
C PRO A 197 25.59 -12.70 11.77
N LEU A 198 26.20 -11.52 11.64
CA LEU A 198 25.50 -10.23 11.72
C LEU A 198 24.55 -9.99 10.53
N LEU A 199 24.82 -10.62 9.39
CA LEU A 199 24.02 -10.51 8.16
C LEU A 199 22.91 -11.56 8.07
N THR A 200 22.80 -12.47 9.04
CA THR A 200 21.82 -13.57 9.01
C THR A 200 21.11 -13.68 10.35
N HIS A 201 19.78 -13.55 10.35
CA HIS A 201 18.97 -13.65 11.57
C HIS A 201 17.60 -14.27 11.26
N VAL A 202 16.83 -14.59 12.30
CA VAL A 202 15.43 -15.03 12.15
C VAL A 202 14.49 -13.88 12.54
N ARG A 203 13.50 -13.65 11.68
CA ARG A 203 12.40 -12.72 11.89
C ARG A 203 11.13 -13.51 12.19
N ARG A 204 10.61 -13.40 13.41
CA ARG A 204 9.34 -14.00 13.83
C ARG A 204 8.24 -12.93 13.80
N VAL A 205 7.19 -13.17 13.02
CA VAL A 205 6.02 -12.30 12.92
C VAL A 205 4.85 -12.95 13.66
N ASN A 206 4.29 -12.25 14.64
CA ASN A 206 3.19 -12.78 15.45
C ASN A 206 1.81 -12.62 14.78
N HIS A 207 0.89 -13.56 15.06
CA HIS A 207 -0.46 -13.63 14.47
C HIS A 207 -1.40 -12.44 14.78
N ARG A 208 -1.03 -11.54 15.70
CA ARG A 208 -1.91 -10.46 16.19
C ARG A 208 -2.16 -9.35 15.16
N HIS A 209 -1.42 -9.32 14.05
CA HIS A 209 -1.38 -8.19 13.12
C HIS A 209 -2.01 -8.45 11.74
N GLN A 210 -2.88 -9.46 11.62
CA GLN A 210 -3.74 -9.61 10.43
C GLN A 210 -4.88 -8.57 10.43
N ALA A 211 -4.55 -7.28 10.42
CA ALA A 211 -5.49 -6.26 9.99
C ALA A 211 -5.46 -6.21 8.45
N PRO A 212 -6.62 -6.21 7.76
CA PRO A 212 -6.65 -6.16 6.32
C PRO A 212 -6.22 -4.76 5.85
N THR A 213 -4.93 -4.57 5.56
CA THR A 213 -4.52 -3.56 4.59
C THR A 213 -4.91 -4.05 3.19
N LEU A 214 -5.37 -3.14 2.34
CA LEU A 214 -5.98 -3.40 1.02
C LEU A 214 -5.00 -3.95 -0.04
N THR A 215 -3.78 -4.31 0.34
CA THR A 215 -2.76 -4.94 -0.50
C THR A 215 -2.73 -6.45 -0.27
N ALA A 216 -2.65 -7.22 -1.35
CA ALA A 216 -2.68 -8.69 -1.33
C ALA A 216 -1.45 -9.35 -0.67
N ASP A 217 -0.47 -8.56 -0.23
CA ASP A 217 0.77 -9.02 0.40
C ASP A 217 0.62 -9.00 1.92
N LEU A 218 -0.12 -9.99 2.44
CA LEU A 218 -0.16 -10.27 3.86
C LEU A 218 1.24 -10.64 4.34
N ILE A 219 1.79 -9.93 5.34
CA ILE A 219 2.88 -10.48 6.15
C ILE A 219 2.28 -11.67 6.89
N GLN A 220 2.58 -12.87 6.42
CA GLN A 220 2.11 -14.08 7.06
C GLN A 220 2.81 -14.21 8.42
N ALA A 221 2.06 -14.64 9.43
CA ALA A 221 2.64 -14.94 10.72
C ALA A 221 3.45 -16.23 10.59
N GLY A 222 4.68 -16.21 11.08
CA GLY A 222 5.64 -17.27 10.87
C GLY A 222 7.05 -16.87 11.27
N ASP A 223 7.93 -17.86 11.27
CA ASP A 223 9.36 -17.70 11.49
C ASP A 223 10.08 -17.73 10.14
N TYR A 224 10.82 -16.66 9.84
CA TYR A 224 11.51 -16.50 8.58
C TYR A 224 13.00 -16.32 8.80
N ALA A 225 13.85 -16.96 7.99
CA ALA A 225 15.28 -16.62 7.96
C ALA A 225 15.50 -15.44 7.01
N VAL A 226 16.24 -14.43 7.45
CA VAL A 226 16.58 -13.25 6.64
C VAL A 226 18.08 -13.24 6.43
N VAL A 227 18.49 -13.13 5.17
CA VAL A 227 19.89 -12.96 4.76
C VAL A 227 20.03 -11.59 4.08
N VAL A 228 20.86 -10.73 4.65
CA VAL A 228 21.07 -9.34 4.21
C VAL A 228 22.43 -9.23 3.49
N GLY A 229 22.49 -8.45 2.42
CA GLY A 229 23.72 -8.10 1.73
C GLY A 229 24.52 -7.05 2.50
N ASN A 230 25.80 -6.90 2.16
CA ASN A 230 26.72 -5.93 2.79
C ASN A 230 27.10 -4.77 1.84
N ARG A 231 26.36 -4.56 0.76
CA ARG A 231 26.67 -3.55 -0.25
C ARG A 231 25.43 -2.73 -0.59
N LEU A 232 25.60 -1.42 -0.59
CA LEU A 232 24.57 -0.47 -1.02
C LEU A 232 24.65 -0.25 -2.54
N PRO A 233 23.53 -0.23 -3.27
CA PRO A 233 23.47 0.30 -4.63
C PRO A 233 24.02 1.74 -4.72
N ARG A 234 24.49 2.18 -5.89
CA ARG A 234 25.06 3.51 -6.08
C ARG A 234 23.96 4.55 -6.30
N ALA A 235 24.08 5.70 -5.64
CA ALA A 235 23.24 6.88 -5.89
C ALA A 235 23.29 7.40 -7.34
N ALA A 236 24.39 7.14 -8.05
CA ALA A 236 24.53 7.49 -9.47
C ALA A 236 23.71 6.61 -10.43
N GLY A 237 22.97 5.62 -9.91
CA GLY A 237 22.22 4.67 -10.71
C GLY A 237 23.07 3.47 -11.17
N GLY A 238 22.40 2.38 -11.56
CA GLY A 238 23.03 1.20 -12.11
C GLY A 238 22.20 -0.07 -12.02
N ARG A 239 22.60 -1.10 -12.77
CA ARG A 239 22.00 -2.43 -12.67
C ARG A 239 22.77 -3.30 -11.71
N TYR A 240 22.02 -4.06 -10.92
CA TYR A 240 22.55 -4.95 -9.90
C TYR A 240 21.89 -6.32 -9.99
N VAL A 241 22.65 -7.33 -9.63
CA VAL A 241 22.18 -8.71 -9.45
C VAL A 241 22.58 -9.19 -8.06
N ALA A 242 21.60 -9.73 -7.33
CA ALA A 242 21.82 -10.32 -6.03
C ALA A 242 21.80 -11.85 -6.14
N HIS A 243 22.86 -12.50 -5.67
CA HIS A 243 23.00 -13.96 -5.66
C HIS A 243 23.08 -14.47 -4.22
N LEU A 244 22.13 -15.34 -3.84
CA LEU A 244 22.26 -16.17 -2.65
C LEU A 244 23.23 -17.30 -3.00
N VAL A 245 24.45 -17.25 -2.46
CA VAL A 245 25.52 -18.20 -2.78
C VAL A 245 25.77 -19.19 -1.65
N SER A 246 26.18 -20.41 -2.01
CA SER A 246 26.73 -21.37 -1.06
C SER A 246 28.20 -21.03 -0.77
N LEU A 247 28.55 -20.92 0.52
CA LEU A 247 29.91 -20.70 1.00
C LEU A 247 30.70 -22.01 1.21
N GLU A 248 30.06 -23.15 0.97
CA GLU A 248 30.67 -24.46 1.13
C GLU A 248 31.90 -24.61 0.21
N GLY A 249 33.07 -24.87 0.82
CA GLY A 249 34.35 -24.96 0.13
C GLY A 249 35.03 -23.61 -0.14
N TRP A 250 34.43 -22.49 0.26
CA TRP A 250 34.93 -21.12 0.03
C TRP A 250 35.37 -20.39 1.30
N GLN A 251 35.29 -21.01 2.47
CA GLN A 251 35.59 -20.38 3.76
C GLN A 251 37.03 -19.84 3.83
N LYS A 252 38.01 -20.61 3.37
CA LYS A 252 39.43 -20.18 3.28
C LYS A 252 39.66 -19.01 2.31
N PHE A 253 38.69 -18.75 1.45
CA PHE A 253 38.71 -17.70 0.45
C PHE A 253 37.98 -16.45 0.95
N LEU A 254 37.28 -16.48 2.09
CA LEU A 254 36.67 -15.29 2.68
C LEU A 254 37.74 -14.27 3.10
N PRO A 255 37.41 -12.97 3.07
CA PRO A 255 38.32 -11.94 3.57
C PRO A 255 38.51 -12.08 5.09
N ASP A 256 39.76 -11.92 5.55
CA ASP A 256 40.13 -12.00 6.97
C ASP A 256 39.85 -10.69 7.75
N GLY A 257 39.41 -9.64 7.05
CA GLY A 257 39.13 -8.31 7.60
C GLY A 257 40.37 -7.47 7.92
N THR A 258 41.59 -8.02 7.82
CA THR A 258 42.85 -7.29 8.05
C THR A 258 43.46 -6.74 6.77
N LYS A 259 43.23 -7.41 5.64
CA LYS A 259 43.60 -6.94 4.31
C LYS A 259 42.34 -6.53 3.54
N GLU A 260 42.20 -5.24 3.23
CA GLU A 260 41.04 -4.74 2.48
C GLU A 260 41.22 -4.86 0.95
N ALA A 261 42.45 -4.70 0.47
CA ALA A 261 42.80 -4.88 -0.94
C ALA A 261 43.32 -6.30 -1.21
N TYR A 262 42.82 -6.93 -2.27
CA TYR A 262 43.29 -8.23 -2.72
C TYR A 262 44.63 -8.09 -3.47
N ASP A 263 45.68 -8.71 -2.94
CA ASP A 263 47.05 -8.70 -3.50
C ASP A 263 47.46 -10.05 -4.13
N GLY A 264 46.52 -11.00 -4.25
CA GLY A 264 46.78 -12.34 -4.75
C GLY A 264 46.60 -12.51 -6.27
N PRO A 265 46.75 -13.76 -6.78
CA PRO A 265 46.62 -14.06 -8.20
C PRO A 265 45.20 -13.83 -8.73
N ASP A 266 45.09 -13.31 -9.94
CA ASP A 266 43.80 -13.14 -10.63
C ASP A 266 43.25 -14.52 -11.05
N GLN A 267 42.44 -15.09 -10.16
CA GLN A 267 41.80 -16.38 -10.33
C GLN A 267 40.30 -16.19 -10.50
N LYS A 268 39.65 -17.14 -11.17
CA LYS A 268 38.20 -17.17 -11.34
C LYS A 268 37.62 -18.20 -10.39
N LEU A 269 36.64 -17.81 -9.58
CA LEU A 269 35.96 -18.67 -8.64
C LEU A 269 34.59 -19.05 -9.20
N ARG A 270 34.25 -20.34 -9.21
CA ARG A 270 32.90 -20.77 -9.55
C ARG A 270 32.06 -20.98 -8.30
N LEU A 271 31.11 -20.08 -8.09
CA LEU A 271 30.19 -20.13 -6.96
C LEU A 271 28.89 -20.82 -7.37
N ILE A 272 28.31 -21.57 -6.44
CA ILE A 272 26.93 -22.08 -6.59
C ILE A 272 25.98 -20.96 -6.17
N SER A 273 25.11 -20.54 -7.09
CA SER A 273 24.04 -19.58 -6.82
C SER A 273 22.74 -20.35 -6.61
N LEU A 274 22.25 -20.38 -5.38
CA LEU A 274 21.02 -21.07 -5.00
C LEU A 274 19.78 -20.30 -5.44
N TRP A 275 19.86 -18.97 -5.41
CA TRP A 275 18.84 -18.05 -5.89
C TRP A 275 19.51 -16.81 -6.46
N SER A 276 18.88 -16.18 -7.46
CA SER A 276 19.39 -14.97 -8.11
C SER A 276 18.26 -14.10 -8.61
N TRP A 277 18.35 -12.79 -8.43
CA TRP A 277 17.44 -11.82 -9.04
C TRP A 277 18.17 -10.54 -9.41
N ALA A 278 17.66 -9.85 -10.42
CA ALA A 278 18.19 -8.57 -10.89
C ALA A 278 17.25 -7.42 -10.52
N PHE A 279 17.81 -6.23 -10.32
CA PHE A 279 17.08 -4.98 -10.11
C PHE A 279 17.90 -3.79 -10.62
N GLU A 280 17.24 -2.67 -10.86
CA GLU A 280 17.86 -1.44 -11.35
C GLU A 280 17.67 -0.33 -10.33
N THR A 281 18.76 0.35 -9.94
CA THR A 281 18.66 1.58 -9.18
C THR A 281 18.74 2.76 -10.15
N VAL A 282 17.79 3.68 -10.04
CA VAL A 282 17.81 4.93 -10.82
C VAL A 282 18.71 5.95 -10.13
N PRO A 283 19.42 6.80 -10.89
CA PRO A 283 20.17 7.89 -10.28
C PRO A 283 19.21 8.82 -9.53
N ASP A 284 19.62 9.29 -8.35
CA ASP A 284 18.82 10.27 -7.63
C ASP A 284 18.79 11.61 -8.40
N HIS A 285 17.70 11.79 -9.14
CA HIS A 285 17.37 13.00 -9.88
C HIS A 285 16.01 13.56 -9.44
N ALA A 286 15.37 12.96 -8.43
CA ALA A 286 14.00 13.27 -8.03
C ALA A 286 13.86 13.21 -6.51
N PRO A 287 13.20 14.21 -5.88
CA PRO A 287 13.07 14.25 -4.42
C PRO A 287 12.46 12.95 -3.86
N GLY A 288 13.12 12.36 -2.86
CA GLY A 288 12.63 11.17 -2.15
C GLY A 288 11.30 11.40 -1.42
N PHE A 289 10.75 10.35 -0.80
CA PHE A 289 9.46 10.40 -0.11
C PHE A 289 9.39 11.52 0.95
N ALA A 290 10.45 11.66 1.77
CA ALA A 290 10.58 12.71 2.76
C ALA A 290 10.44 14.11 2.13
N ALA A 291 11.22 14.39 1.07
CA ALA A 291 11.22 15.68 0.38
C ALA A 291 9.88 15.97 -0.32
N LEU A 292 9.23 14.96 -0.94
CA LEU A 292 7.91 15.13 -1.55
C LEU A 292 6.83 15.40 -0.50
N THR A 293 6.86 14.71 0.65
CA THR A 293 5.89 14.94 1.73
C THR A 293 6.15 16.24 2.49
N GLU A 294 7.40 16.66 2.64
CA GLU A 294 7.80 17.95 3.21
C GLU A 294 7.35 19.11 2.33
N HIS A 295 7.40 18.96 1.00
CA HIS A 295 6.87 19.96 0.08
C HIS A 295 5.39 20.28 0.33
N PHE A 296 4.58 19.31 0.79
CA PHE A 296 3.18 19.56 1.15
C PHE A 296 3.04 20.42 2.41
N VAL A 297 3.97 20.29 3.35
CA VAL A 297 4.02 21.09 4.59
C VAL A 297 4.47 22.51 4.25
N ASP A 298 5.56 22.66 3.48
CA ASP A 298 6.06 23.98 3.06
C ASP A 298 5.02 24.79 2.27
N THR A 299 4.11 24.11 1.58
CA THR A 299 3.07 24.71 0.76
C THR A 299 1.69 24.76 1.42
N GLU A 300 1.57 24.42 2.71
CA GLU A 300 0.27 24.31 3.39
C GLU A 300 -0.47 25.64 3.58
N GLY A 301 0.28 26.75 3.55
CA GLY A 301 -0.22 28.11 3.76
C GLY A 301 -0.70 28.37 5.21
N GLU A 302 -1.23 29.56 5.49
CA GLU A 302 -1.72 29.88 6.84
C GLU A 302 -2.79 28.88 7.30
N GLN A 303 -2.56 28.20 8.42
CA GLN A 303 -3.46 27.21 9.03
C GLN A 303 -3.88 26.07 8.08
N GLY A 304 -3.01 25.63 7.18
CA GLY A 304 -3.30 24.55 6.22
C GLY A 304 -4.31 24.93 5.15
N SER A 305 -4.57 26.23 4.95
CA SER A 305 -5.63 26.72 4.07
C SER A 305 -5.39 26.45 2.58
N ALA A 306 -4.15 26.17 2.18
CA ALA A 306 -3.77 25.73 0.84
C ALA A 306 -3.93 24.21 0.65
N LEU A 307 -3.98 23.43 1.72
CA LEU A 307 -4.30 21.99 1.68
C LEU A 307 -5.79 21.71 1.40
N LEU A 308 -6.64 22.73 1.26
CA LEU A 308 -8.05 22.55 0.92
C LEU A 308 -8.25 22.56 -0.60
N LEU A 309 -9.11 21.68 -1.12
CA LEU A 309 -9.42 21.62 -2.55
C LEU A 309 -10.24 22.85 -3.01
N ARG A 310 -9.56 23.92 -3.41
CA ARG A 310 -10.14 25.16 -3.94
C ARG A 310 -9.13 25.93 -4.78
N VAL A 311 -9.60 26.86 -5.59
CA VAL A 311 -8.71 27.83 -6.24
C VAL A 311 -8.33 28.90 -5.20
N PRO A 312 -7.02 29.16 -4.97
CA PRO A 312 -6.60 30.20 -4.05
C PRO A 312 -7.17 31.57 -4.49
N PRO A 313 -7.86 32.31 -3.60
CA PRO A 313 -8.22 33.68 -3.90
C PRO A 313 -6.91 34.49 -4.00
N GLY A 314 -6.63 35.08 -5.16
CA GLY A 314 -5.38 35.84 -5.34
C GLY A 314 -5.28 37.04 -4.40
N ASP A 315 -4.06 37.53 -4.17
CA ASP A 315 -3.70 38.59 -3.20
C ASP A 315 -4.21 40.00 -3.55
N ARG A 316 -5.20 40.12 -4.43
CA ARG A 316 -5.73 41.42 -4.82
C ARG A 316 -6.53 42.02 -3.66
N PRO A 317 -6.26 43.27 -3.27
CA PRO A 317 -7.01 43.93 -2.21
C PRO A 317 -8.50 44.02 -2.60
N LEU A 318 -9.36 43.40 -1.78
CA LEU A 318 -10.81 43.39 -1.97
C LEU A 318 -11.38 44.73 -1.49
N SER A 319 -11.71 45.63 -2.42
CA SER A 319 -12.14 47.00 -2.14
C SER A 319 -13.65 47.24 -2.29
N GLY A 320 -14.50 46.21 -2.21
CA GLY A 320 -15.96 46.34 -2.25
C GLY A 320 -16.72 45.09 -1.78
N ASP A 321 -18.00 45.24 -1.43
CA ASP A 321 -18.84 44.13 -0.92
C ASP A 321 -19.04 43.02 -1.96
N ASP A 322 -19.21 43.37 -3.25
CA ASP A 322 -19.29 42.40 -4.35
C ASP A 322 -17.98 41.61 -4.54
N GLN A 323 -16.82 42.26 -4.32
CA GLN A 323 -15.53 41.58 -4.42
C GLN A 323 -15.30 40.62 -3.26
N LYS A 324 -15.77 40.98 -2.05
CA LYS A 324 -15.77 40.08 -0.89
C LYS A 324 -16.65 38.86 -1.12
N GLU A 325 -17.86 39.08 -1.65
CA GLU A 325 -18.78 37.99 -2.00
C GLU A 325 -18.18 37.02 -3.04
N VAL A 326 -17.51 37.53 -4.07
CA VAL A 326 -16.79 36.69 -5.06
C VAL A 326 -15.68 35.90 -4.38
N ALA A 327 -14.88 36.54 -3.53
CA ALA A 327 -13.81 35.87 -2.80
C ALA A 327 -14.35 34.82 -1.82
N ASP A 328 -15.49 35.07 -1.18
CA ASP A 328 -16.18 34.12 -0.31
C ASP A 328 -16.67 32.90 -1.11
N ARG A 329 -17.25 33.11 -2.30
CA ARG A 329 -17.63 32.01 -3.20
C ARG A 329 -16.44 31.17 -3.67
N LEU A 330 -15.33 31.80 -4.04
CA LEU A 330 -14.09 31.08 -4.40
C LEU A 330 -13.55 30.29 -3.20
N ARG A 331 -13.59 30.87 -1.99
CA ARG A 331 -13.21 30.18 -0.74
C ARG A 331 -14.14 28.99 -0.43
N ASP A 332 -15.37 29.03 -0.91
CA ASP A 332 -16.37 27.94 -0.86
C ASP A 332 -16.24 26.90 -1.97
N GLY A 333 -15.22 27.02 -2.83
CA GLY A 333 -14.96 26.08 -3.92
C GLY A 333 -15.82 26.31 -5.17
N TYR A 334 -16.57 27.41 -5.25
CA TYR A 334 -17.27 27.78 -6.48
C TYR A 334 -16.30 28.35 -7.51
N LEU A 335 -16.57 28.08 -8.78
CA LEU A 335 -15.84 28.62 -9.91
C LEU A 335 -16.80 29.25 -10.92
N PRO A 336 -16.38 30.38 -11.54
CA PRO A 336 -17.13 30.94 -12.64
C PRO A 336 -16.91 30.06 -13.89
N VAL A 337 -18.00 29.58 -14.48
CA VAL A 337 -18.01 28.84 -15.74
C VAL A 337 -18.82 29.60 -16.77
N SER A 338 -18.42 29.51 -18.04
CA SER A 338 -19.19 30.04 -19.15
C SER A 338 -20.54 29.31 -19.24
N CYS A 339 -21.63 30.07 -19.37
CA CYS A 339 -22.97 29.53 -19.40
C CYS A 339 -23.77 30.15 -20.55
N HIS A 340 -24.35 29.30 -21.39
CA HIS A 340 -25.30 29.71 -22.42
C HIS A 340 -26.71 29.48 -21.91
N THR A 341 -27.49 30.56 -21.82
CA THR A 341 -28.90 30.47 -21.43
C THR A 341 -29.73 29.85 -22.57
N GLU A 342 -30.93 29.34 -22.27
CA GLU A 342 -31.87 28.86 -23.30
C GLU A 342 -32.21 29.94 -24.35
N SER A 343 -32.12 31.22 -23.97
CA SER A 343 -32.29 32.35 -24.88
C SER A 343 -31.12 32.57 -25.85
N GLY A 344 -30.05 31.78 -25.76
CA GLY A 344 -28.82 31.91 -26.55
C GLY A 344 -27.87 33.00 -26.06
N ARG A 345 -28.16 33.67 -24.93
CA ARG A 345 -27.27 34.68 -24.34
C ARG A 345 -26.10 34.00 -23.64
N GLU A 346 -24.89 34.49 -23.90
CA GLU A 346 -23.68 34.15 -23.16
C GLU A 346 -23.65 34.94 -21.85
N THR A 347 -23.51 34.21 -20.74
CA THR A 347 -23.33 34.74 -19.40
C THR A 347 -22.34 33.85 -18.65
N PHE A 348 -22.14 34.09 -17.36
CA PHE A 348 -21.44 33.15 -16.48
C PHE A 348 -22.41 32.52 -15.48
N ALA A 349 -22.05 31.34 -15.01
CA ALA A 349 -22.70 30.66 -13.91
C ALA A 349 -21.66 30.24 -12.88
N TRP A 350 -22.11 30.02 -11.64
CA TRP A 350 -21.30 29.39 -10.61
C TRP A 350 -21.41 27.87 -10.71
N TYR A 351 -20.28 27.20 -10.69
CA TYR A 351 -20.19 25.75 -10.62
C TYR A 351 -19.35 25.33 -9.41
N ARG A 352 -19.81 24.31 -8.71
CA ARG A 352 -19.10 23.63 -7.63
C ARG A 352 -19.26 22.13 -7.81
N GLY A 353 -18.14 21.42 -7.76
CA GLY A 353 -18.12 19.96 -7.83
C GLY A 353 -18.59 19.29 -6.54
N PRO A 354 -18.53 17.96 -6.47
CA PRO A 354 -18.87 17.21 -5.26
C PRO A 354 -17.85 17.39 -4.13
N LEU A 355 -16.65 17.90 -4.41
CA LEU A 355 -15.55 17.99 -3.45
C LEU A 355 -15.47 19.42 -2.92
N LEU A 356 -15.82 19.61 -1.64
CA LEU A 356 -15.94 20.91 -0.98
C LEU A 356 -14.76 21.19 -0.05
N PRO A 357 -14.24 22.44 0.02
CA PRO A 357 -13.20 22.80 0.98
C PRO A 357 -13.70 22.95 2.42
N ARG A 358 -15.03 22.88 2.65
CA ARG A 358 -15.67 23.05 3.96
C ARG A 358 -16.87 22.09 4.10
N PRO A 359 -17.30 21.77 5.33
CA PRO A 359 -18.48 20.92 5.54
C PRO A 359 -19.71 21.46 4.80
N ALA A 360 -20.40 20.58 4.06
CA ALA A 360 -21.66 20.92 3.41
C ALA A 360 -22.72 21.29 4.45
N ARG A 361 -23.53 22.31 4.18
CA ARG A 361 -24.77 22.55 4.93
C ARG A 361 -25.89 21.73 4.29
N PRO A 362 -26.35 20.63 4.90
CA PRO A 362 -27.37 19.80 4.29
C PRO A 362 -28.67 20.57 4.12
N ARG A 363 -29.27 20.52 2.92
CA ARG A 363 -30.63 21.02 2.69
C ARG A 363 -31.62 20.00 3.25
N SER A 364 -32.38 20.40 4.26
CA SER A 364 -33.19 19.51 5.11
C SER A 364 -34.44 18.91 4.43
N ASP A 365 -34.77 19.31 3.21
CA ASP A 365 -35.90 18.75 2.47
C ASP A 365 -35.62 18.80 0.96
N ARG A 366 -35.49 17.64 0.33
CA ARG A 366 -35.23 17.54 -1.10
C ARG A 366 -36.17 16.55 -1.76
N GLU A 367 -37.11 17.09 -2.53
CA GLU A 367 -37.85 16.30 -3.50
C GLU A 367 -36.93 15.83 -4.64
N ARG A 368 -37.07 14.56 -5.02
CA ARG A 368 -36.38 13.98 -6.17
C ARG A 368 -36.66 14.79 -7.43
N ARG A 369 -35.60 15.17 -8.16
CA ARG A 369 -35.75 15.97 -9.40
C ARG A 369 -35.90 15.07 -10.62
N ARG A 370 -36.67 15.54 -11.60
CA ARG A 370 -36.99 14.82 -12.84
C ARG A 370 -36.06 15.18 -13.99
N CYS A 371 -35.54 16.41 -13.97
CA CYS A 371 -34.65 16.92 -15.00
C CYS A 371 -33.66 17.94 -14.43
N ALA A 372 -32.61 18.21 -15.19
CA ALA A 372 -31.55 19.15 -14.80
C ALA A 372 -32.10 20.58 -14.56
N ALA A 373 -33.13 21.01 -15.28
CA ALA A 373 -33.71 22.36 -15.13
C ALA A 373 -34.33 22.60 -13.74
N GLU A 374 -34.89 21.57 -13.11
CA GLU A 374 -35.43 21.65 -11.74
C GLU A 374 -34.33 21.76 -10.66
N ALA A 375 -33.07 21.54 -11.05
CA ALA A 375 -31.90 21.64 -10.19
C ALA A 375 -31.10 22.93 -10.42
N LEU A 376 -31.54 23.81 -11.34
CA LEU A 376 -30.94 25.14 -11.52
C LEU A 376 -31.31 26.07 -10.36
N ILE A 377 -30.30 26.74 -9.80
CA ILE A 377 -30.50 27.71 -8.72
C ILE A 377 -30.27 29.11 -9.30
N HIS A 378 -31.28 29.97 -9.26
CA HIS A 378 -31.17 31.35 -9.72
C HIS A 378 -30.80 32.28 -8.56
N LEU A 379 -29.66 32.96 -8.66
CA LEU A 379 -29.24 33.98 -7.70
C LEU A 379 -29.77 35.34 -8.15
N GLU A 380 -31.01 35.64 -7.75
CA GLU A 380 -31.75 36.85 -8.18
C GLU A 380 -30.97 38.15 -7.95
N GLN A 381 -30.21 38.24 -6.85
CA GLN A 381 -29.41 39.41 -6.49
C GLN A 381 -28.41 39.81 -7.58
N TYR A 382 -27.88 38.83 -8.34
CA TYR A 382 -26.82 39.03 -9.32
C TYR A 382 -27.25 38.67 -10.74
N GLY A 383 -28.45 38.09 -10.92
CA GLY A 383 -28.95 37.63 -12.20
C GLY A 383 -28.12 36.50 -12.82
N VAL A 384 -27.45 35.68 -12.00
CA VAL A 384 -26.64 34.54 -12.44
C VAL A 384 -27.16 33.23 -11.88
N PHE A 385 -26.80 32.13 -12.53
CA PHE A 385 -27.20 30.79 -12.11
C PHE A 385 -26.07 30.10 -11.32
N ASP A 386 -26.46 29.29 -10.35
CA ASP A 386 -25.64 28.18 -9.85
C ASP A 386 -26.11 26.91 -10.55
N VAL A 387 -25.19 26.34 -11.34
CA VAL A 387 -25.42 25.17 -12.19
C VAL A 387 -24.90 23.87 -11.58
N SER A 388 -24.42 23.90 -10.33
CA SER A 388 -23.74 22.77 -9.67
C SER A 388 -24.61 21.51 -9.66
N LEU A 389 -25.84 21.61 -9.15
CA LEU A 389 -26.77 20.48 -9.02
C LEU A 389 -27.34 20.04 -10.38
N ALA A 390 -27.61 20.97 -11.28
CA ALA A 390 -28.03 20.67 -12.66
C ALA A 390 -26.96 19.91 -13.45
N THR A 391 -25.69 20.26 -13.21
CA THR A 391 -24.54 19.57 -13.79
C THR A 391 -24.38 18.18 -13.19
N ALA A 392 -24.53 18.02 -11.86
CA ALA A 392 -24.52 16.72 -11.20
C ALA A 392 -25.58 15.76 -11.78
N PHE A 393 -26.81 16.25 -11.94
CA PHE A 393 -27.89 15.47 -12.58
C PHE A 393 -27.52 15.05 -14.01
N THR A 394 -26.97 15.98 -14.79
CA THR A 394 -26.60 15.71 -16.18
C THR A 394 -25.42 14.73 -16.27
N ALA A 395 -24.44 14.84 -15.38
CA ALA A 395 -23.31 13.93 -15.28
C ALA A 395 -23.76 12.51 -14.92
N GLY A 396 -24.64 12.36 -13.93
CA GLY A 396 -25.18 11.06 -13.53
C GLY A 396 -25.95 10.38 -14.65
N ARG A 397 -26.78 11.14 -15.38
CA ARG A 397 -27.45 10.65 -16.58
C ARG A 397 -26.46 10.23 -17.67
N GLY A 398 -25.40 11.01 -17.87
CA GLY A 398 -24.33 10.70 -18.84
C GLY A 398 -23.61 9.39 -18.52
N VAL A 399 -23.18 9.21 -17.26
CA VAL A 399 -22.52 7.96 -16.81
C VAL A 399 -23.46 6.77 -16.96
N ALA A 400 -24.73 6.93 -16.58
CA ALA A 400 -25.73 5.88 -16.76
C ALA A 400 -26.01 5.51 -18.23
N LEU A 401 -25.97 6.49 -19.15
CA LEU A 401 -26.13 6.24 -20.59
C LEU A 401 -24.89 5.60 -21.22
N ALA A 402 -23.70 5.85 -20.67
CA ALA A 402 -22.47 5.21 -21.12
C ALA A 402 -22.41 3.71 -20.74
N ASP A 403 -23.04 3.32 -19.63
CA ASP A 403 -23.14 1.93 -19.20
C ASP A 403 -24.42 1.25 -19.77
N HIS A 404 -24.25 0.55 -20.89
CA HIS A 404 -25.32 -0.20 -21.54
C HIS A 404 -25.91 -1.33 -20.67
N GLN A 405 -25.10 -1.94 -19.80
CA GLN A 405 -25.57 -3.01 -18.92
C GLN A 405 -26.46 -2.45 -17.82
N PHE A 406 -26.05 -1.33 -17.22
CA PHE A 406 -26.83 -0.60 -16.22
C PHE A 406 -28.20 -0.17 -16.77
N GLY A 407 -28.22 0.52 -17.91
CA GLY A 407 -29.47 1.02 -18.50
C GLY A 407 -30.46 -0.10 -18.83
N ALA A 408 -29.96 -1.22 -19.39
CA ALA A 408 -30.80 -2.37 -19.72
C ALA A 408 -31.35 -3.08 -18.46
N ALA A 409 -30.52 -3.24 -17.42
CA ALA A 409 -30.91 -3.83 -16.16
C ALA A 409 -31.95 -2.98 -15.43
N LEU A 410 -31.78 -1.64 -15.41
CA LEU A 410 -32.74 -0.72 -14.81
C LEU A 410 -34.13 -0.81 -15.45
N LEU A 411 -34.18 -0.88 -16.79
CA LEU A 411 -35.45 -1.05 -17.52
C LEU A 411 -36.10 -2.41 -17.26
N ARG A 412 -35.31 -3.50 -17.22
CA ARG A 412 -35.82 -4.83 -16.87
C ARG A 412 -36.37 -4.87 -15.44
N LEU A 413 -35.67 -4.25 -14.50
CA LEU A 413 -36.06 -4.13 -13.10
C LEU A 413 -37.39 -3.38 -12.96
N ARG A 414 -37.53 -2.22 -13.60
CA ARG A 414 -38.81 -1.48 -13.64
C ARG A 414 -39.94 -2.31 -14.23
N GLY A 415 -39.65 -3.07 -15.30
CA GLY A 415 -40.61 -4.01 -15.89
C GLY A 415 -41.02 -5.15 -14.95
N LYS A 416 -40.09 -5.69 -14.15
CA LYS A 416 -40.36 -6.70 -13.11
C LYS A 416 -41.28 -6.13 -12.02
N VAL A 417 -40.98 -4.94 -11.48
CA VAL A 417 -41.81 -4.28 -10.45
C VAL A 417 -43.22 -4.00 -10.98
N ARG A 418 -43.35 -3.53 -12.23
CA ARG A 418 -44.65 -3.28 -12.85
C ARG A 418 -45.49 -4.56 -12.97
N ARG A 419 -44.89 -5.68 -13.40
CA ARG A 419 -45.56 -6.98 -13.48
C ARG A 419 -45.93 -7.55 -12.11
N ALA A 420 -45.12 -7.32 -11.09
CA ALA A 420 -45.42 -7.72 -9.72
C ALA A 420 -46.66 -6.98 -9.19
N LYS A 421 -46.80 -5.69 -9.51
CA LYS A 421 -47.97 -4.87 -9.14
C LYS A 421 -49.23 -5.20 -9.95
N ASP A 422 -49.10 -5.67 -11.18
CA ASP A 422 -50.21 -6.06 -12.06
C ASP A 422 -50.79 -7.46 -11.76
N LYS A 423 -50.19 -8.24 -10.83
CA LYS A 423 -50.79 -9.49 -10.35
C LYS A 423 -52.14 -9.18 -9.65
N PRO A 424 -53.26 -9.78 -10.09
CA PRO A 424 -54.59 -9.37 -9.63
C PRO A 424 -54.86 -9.86 -8.20
N ALA A 425 -54.82 -8.95 -7.22
CA ALA A 425 -55.78 -9.03 -6.12
C ALA A 425 -57.15 -8.62 -6.71
N ALA A 426 -58.13 -9.51 -6.62
CA ALA A 426 -59.45 -9.36 -7.23
C ALA A 426 -60.13 -8.03 -6.87
N GLY A 427 -60.50 -7.23 -7.87
CA GLY A 427 -61.43 -6.12 -7.67
C GLY A 427 -61.27 -4.97 -8.68
N ALA A 428 -62.09 -4.97 -9.73
CA ALA A 428 -62.26 -3.81 -10.62
C ALA A 428 -62.69 -2.52 -9.87
N ARG A 429 -63.20 -2.66 -8.65
CA ARG A 429 -63.59 -1.56 -7.75
C ARG A 429 -62.39 -0.82 -7.14
N ALA A 430 -61.31 -1.54 -6.80
CA ALA A 430 -60.07 -0.94 -6.30
C ALA A 430 -59.32 -0.16 -7.39
N ARG A 431 -59.43 -0.59 -8.67
CA ARG A 431 -58.88 0.14 -9.82
C ARG A 431 -59.58 1.49 -10.04
N LEU A 432 -60.89 1.54 -9.83
CA LEU A 432 -61.66 2.78 -9.95
C LEU A 432 -61.38 3.73 -8.77
N GLU A 433 -61.29 3.21 -7.54
CA GLU A 433 -60.90 3.99 -6.38
C GLU A 433 -59.48 4.55 -6.50
N HIS A 434 -58.51 3.76 -6.99
CA HIS A 434 -57.11 4.17 -7.18
C HIS A 434 -56.91 5.19 -8.33
N LEU A 435 -57.80 5.22 -9.33
CA LEU A 435 -57.83 6.28 -10.35
C LEU A 435 -58.46 7.57 -9.82
N VAL A 436 -59.40 7.46 -8.88
CA VAL A 436 -60.05 8.60 -8.21
C VAL A 436 -59.14 9.24 -7.16
N THR A 437 -58.36 8.47 -6.39
CA THR A 437 -57.37 9.01 -5.44
C THR A 437 -56.13 9.61 -6.12
N ASN A 438 -55.80 9.20 -7.35
CA ASN A 438 -54.62 9.69 -8.07
C ASN A 438 -54.94 10.79 -9.11
N GLY A 439 -55.90 11.66 -8.81
CA GLY A 439 -56.01 12.95 -9.50
C GLY A 439 -56.82 12.99 -10.80
N LEU A 440 -57.49 11.90 -11.21
CA LEU A 440 -58.37 11.93 -12.40
C LEU A 440 -59.55 12.90 -12.22
N ALA A 441 -60.06 13.06 -10.99
CA ALA A 441 -61.11 14.04 -10.67
C ALA A 441 -60.61 15.50 -10.77
N GLY A 442 -59.32 15.75 -10.48
CA GLY A 442 -58.70 17.07 -10.65
C GLY A 442 -58.53 17.44 -12.13
N HIS A 443 -58.05 16.50 -12.95
CA HIS A 443 -57.86 16.71 -14.39
C HIS A 443 -59.18 16.88 -15.16
N LEU A 444 -60.25 16.16 -14.81
CA LEU A 444 -61.58 16.36 -15.41
C LEU A 444 -62.23 17.69 -14.97
N GLY A 445 -61.95 18.15 -13.75
CA GLY A 445 -62.42 19.45 -13.25
C GLY A 445 -61.74 20.65 -13.91
N GLU A 446 -60.45 20.53 -14.25
CA GLU A 446 -59.70 21.54 -15.02
C GLU A 446 -60.13 21.58 -16.49
N ALA A 447 -60.36 20.41 -17.11
CA ALA A 447 -60.82 20.32 -18.50
C ALA A 447 -62.26 20.85 -18.70
N LEU A 448 -63.11 20.80 -17.68
CA LEU A 448 -64.50 21.29 -17.72
C LEU A 448 -64.65 22.76 -17.31
N ARG A 449 -63.61 23.40 -16.76
CA ARG A 449 -63.62 24.80 -16.32
C ARG A 449 -63.01 25.79 -17.31
N ALA A 450 -62.60 25.36 -18.49
CA ALA A 450 -62.13 26.24 -19.55
C ALA A 450 -63.29 26.67 -20.47
N PRO A 451 -63.89 27.87 -20.32
CA PRO A 451 -64.72 28.44 -21.37
C PRO A 451 -63.81 28.95 -22.49
N ALA A 452 -63.89 28.30 -23.65
CA ALA A 452 -63.33 28.83 -24.87
C ALA A 452 -64.13 30.07 -25.33
N ARG A 453 -63.53 31.25 -25.25
CA ARG A 453 -63.85 32.40 -26.11
C ARG A 453 -62.66 33.36 -26.18
N ALA A 454 -61.98 33.33 -27.33
CA ALA A 454 -60.98 34.31 -27.69
C ALA A 454 -61.65 35.48 -28.42
N THR A 455 -61.39 36.70 -27.95
CA THR A 455 -61.47 37.92 -28.76
C THR A 455 -60.07 38.54 -28.79
N PRO A 456 -59.57 38.98 -29.96
CA PRO A 456 -58.22 39.51 -30.04
C PRO A 456 -58.24 40.98 -29.61
N ASP A 457 -57.48 41.32 -28.57
CA ASP A 457 -57.14 42.72 -28.29
C ASP A 457 -55.62 42.87 -28.29
N THR A 458 -55.14 43.77 -29.14
CA THR A 458 -53.73 44.01 -29.44
C THR A 458 -53.13 45.01 -28.44
N ARG A 459 -52.27 44.53 -27.52
CA ARG A 459 -51.30 45.35 -26.78
C ARG A 459 -49.98 44.58 -26.59
N PRO A 460 -48.81 45.26 -26.54
CA PRO A 460 -47.51 44.61 -26.61
C PRO A 460 -47.19 43.83 -25.34
N ALA A 461 -46.57 42.66 -25.53
CA ALA A 461 -46.32 41.66 -24.51
C ALA A 461 -45.39 42.15 -23.40
N ALA A 462 -45.90 42.23 -22.18
CA ALA A 462 -45.09 42.16 -20.98
C ALA A 462 -44.57 40.72 -20.83
N VAL A 463 -43.29 40.58 -20.47
CA VAL A 463 -42.63 39.30 -20.17
C VAL A 463 -43.50 38.53 -19.17
N THR A 464 -44.06 37.41 -19.62
CA THR A 464 -44.84 36.52 -18.77
C THR A 464 -43.85 35.83 -17.83
N PRO A 465 -44.02 35.91 -16.50
CA PRO A 465 -43.31 35.02 -15.60
C PRO A 465 -43.67 33.59 -16.01
N VAL A 466 -42.66 32.73 -16.15
CA VAL A 466 -42.91 31.29 -16.28
C VAL A 466 -43.70 30.89 -15.04
N PRO A 467 -44.93 30.37 -15.17
CA PRO A 467 -45.67 29.92 -14.01
C PRO A 467 -44.85 28.80 -13.38
N ALA A 468 -44.49 28.96 -12.10
CA ALA A 468 -44.06 27.85 -11.27
C ALA A 468 -45.05 26.71 -11.52
N ALA A 469 -44.56 25.57 -12.01
CA ALA A 469 -45.39 24.40 -12.25
C ALA A 469 -46.23 24.19 -11.00
N ALA A 470 -47.55 24.29 -11.16
CA ALA A 470 -48.51 24.13 -10.07
C ALA A 470 -48.14 22.85 -9.31
N GLY A 471 -47.91 22.99 -8.00
CA GLY A 471 -47.57 21.88 -7.13
C GLY A 471 -48.57 20.74 -7.34
N ALA A 472 -48.08 19.62 -7.87
CA ALA A 472 -48.79 18.36 -7.73
C ALA A 472 -48.89 18.05 -6.24
N PRO A 473 -50.00 17.45 -5.76
CA PRO A 473 -50.16 17.16 -4.34
C PRO A 473 -48.96 16.36 -3.83
N THR A 474 -48.28 16.97 -2.87
CA THR A 474 -47.24 16.41 -2.03
C THR A 474 -47.80 15.24 -1.23
N GLY A 475 -47.02 14.16 -1.13
CA GLY A 475 -47.13 13.19 -0.05
C GLY A 475 -48.37 12.30 -0.04
N ALA A 476 -48.46 11.34 -0.97
CA ALA A 476 -48.99 10.03 -0.61
C ALA A 476 -47.77 9.13 -0.32
N HIS A 477 -47.39 9.01 0.96
CA HIS A 477 -46.54 7.90 1.41
C HIS A 477 -47.28 6.60 1.08
N LEU A 478 -47.02 6.05 -0.10
CA LEU A 478 -47.46 4.72 -0.50
C LEU A 478 -46.57 3.71 0.23
N ALA A 479 -46.87 3.48 1.50
CA ALA A 479 -46.38 2.32 2.23
C ALA A 479 -47.07 1.08 1.62
N VAL A 480 -46.41 0.42 0.66
CA VAL A 480 -46.81 -0.94 0.28
C VAL A 480 -46.34 -1.87 1.40
N ARG A 481 -47.13 -1.96 2.47
CA ARG A 481 -46.99 -3.04 3.47
C ARG A 481 -47.63 -4.30 2.90
N GLY A 482 -46.93 -4.93 1.96
CA GLY A 482 -47.09 -6.35 1.67
C GLY A 482 -45.83 -7.07 2.13
N ASP A 483 -45.96 -8.20 2.83
CA ASP A 483 -44.81 -8.99 3.29
C ASP A 483 -44.03 -9.64 2.13
N ASP A 484 -44.60 -9.65 0.92
CA ASP A 484 -43.95 -10.17 -0.29
C ASP A 484 -43.06 -9.11 -0.96
N PRO A 485 -41.78 -9.41 -1.26
CA PRO A 485 -40.88 -8.48 -1.90
C PRO A 485 -41.33 -8.17 -3.35
N LEU A 486 -41.21 -6.90 -3.79
CA LEU A 486 -41.60 -6.45 -5.14
C LEU A 486 -40.77 -7.14 -6.25
N VAL A 487 -39.52 -7.48 -5.94
CA VAL A 487 -38.55 -8.21 -6.78
C VAL A 487 -37.81 -9.20 -5.89
N ASP A 488 -37.27 -10.29 -6.42
CA ASP A 488 -36.40 -11.17 -5.62
C ASP A 488 -35.16 -10.39 -5.11
N PRO A 489 -34.84 -10.39 -3.79
CA PRO A 489 -33.64 -9.75 -3.26
C PRO A 489 -32.32 -10.26 -3.87
N GLN A 490 -32.31 -11.48 -4.41
CA GLN A 490 -31.17 -12.09 -5.10
C GLN A 490 -31.20 -11.89 -6.63
N ASP A 491 -32.14 -11.08 -7.13
CA ASP A 491 -32.24 -10.81 -8.57
C ASP A 491 -30.97 -10.12 -9.10
N GLU A 492 -30.38 -10.69 -10.15
CA GLU A 492 -29.14 -10.18 -10.75
C GLU A 492 -29.26 -8.73 -11.24
N ASP A 493 -30.42 -8.32 -11.79
CA ASP A 493 -30.61 -6.94 -12.25
C ASP A 493 -30.69 -5.97 -11.06
N LEU A 494 -31.32 -6.39 -9.95
CA LEU A 494 -31.40 -5.59 -8.73
C LEU A 494 -30.01 -5.39 -8.11
N LEU A 495 -29.22 -6.45 -7.98
CA LEU A 495 -27.86 -6.40 -7.45
C LEU A 495 -26.94 -5.56 -8.34
N LEU A 496 -27.01 -5.73 -9.66
CA LEU A 496 -26.22 -4.95 -10.62
C LEU A 496 -26.54 -3.46 -10.53
N VAL A 497 -27.83 -3.08 -10.57
CA VAL A 497 -28.25 -1.67 -10.49
C VAL A 497 -27.87 -1.07 -9.14
N ARG A 498 -28.09 -1.79 -8.03
CA ARG A 498 -27.73 -1.33 -6.69
C ARG A 498 -26.23 -1.11 -6.55
N ASN A 499 -25.40 -2.07 -6.97
CA ASN A 499 -23.94 -1.95 -6.88
C ASN A 499 -23.41 -0.78 -7.73
N ARG A 500 -24.00 -0.54 -8.92
CA ARG A 500 -23.67 0.63 -9.74
C ARG A 500 -24.06 1.95 -9.10
N LEU A 501 -25.24 2.03 -8.47
CA LEU A 501 -25.67 3.22 -7.75
C LEU A 501 -24.79 3.49 -6.51
N LEU A 502 -24.37 2.45 -5.79
CA LEU A 502 -23.42 2.57 -4.68
C LEU A 502 -22.05 3.05 -5.18
N GLY A 503 -21.52 2.47 -6.26
CA GLY A 503 -20.29 2.95 -6.89
C GLY A 503 -20.37 4.42 -7.32
N LEU A 504 -21.47 4.83 -7.96
CA LEU A 504 -21.72 6.23 -8.34
C LEU A 504 -21.80 7.17 -7.13
N ARG A 505 -22.41 6.72 -6.03
CA ARG A 505 -22.44 7.48 -4.77
C ARG A 505 -21.02 7.72 -4.24
N ASP A 506 -20.16 6.72 -4.39
CA ASP A 506 -18.75 6.79 -4.03
C ASP A 506 -17.90 7.42 -5.17
N LEU A 507 -18.56 8.17 -6.07
CA LEU A 507 -18.04 8.93 -7.21
C LEU A 507 -17.37 8.09 -8.31
N ALA A 508 -17.57 6.77 -8.34
CA ALA A 508 -16.94 5.88 -9.31
C ALA A 508 -17.48 6.15 -10.72
N GLY A 509 -16.56 6.28 -11.69
CA GLY A 509 -16.89 6.60 -13.08
C GLY A 509 -17.32 8.04 -13.34
N VAL A 510 -17.31 8.93 -12.33
CA VAL A 510 -17.54 10.36 -12.53
C VAL A 510 -16.32 10.97 -13.24
N PRO A 511 -16.49 11.66 -14.39
CA PRO A 511 -15.38 12.28 -15.10
C PRO A 511 -14.58 13.24 -14.22
N PHE A 512 -13.24 13.18 -14.32
CA PHE A 512 -12.34 13.98 -13.48
C PHE A 512 -12.61 15.48 -13.54
N ALA A 513 -13.02 16.00 -14.71
CA ALA A 513 -13.37 17.42 -14.89
C ALA A 513 -14.57 17.88 -14.03
N HIS A 514 -15.41 16.98 -13.54
CA HIS A 514 -16.48 17.32 -12.58
C HIS A 514 -15.96 17.37 -11.14
N LEU A 515 -14.92 16.60 -10.81
CA LEU A 515 -14.29 16.53 -9.50
C LEU A 515 -13.33 17.72 -9.30
N VAL A 516 -12.47 17.95 -10.29
CA VAL A 516 -11.45 19.02 -10.31
C VAL A 516 -11.63 19.83 -11.60
N PRO A 517 -12.58 20.79 -11.62
CA PRO A 517 -12.90 21.59 -12.81
C PRO A 517 -11.80 22.57 -13.25
N ASP A 518 -10.89 22.97 -12.36
CA ASP A 518 -9.80 23.90 -12.66
C ASP A 518 -8.46 23.31 -12.17
N THR A 519 -7.44 23.35 -13.03
CA THR A 519 -6.11 22.78 -12.75
C THR A 519 -5.42 23.45 -11.54
N ARG A 520 -5.80 24.68 -11.18
CA ARG A 520 -5.26 25.39 -10.01
C ARG A 520 -5.79 24.84 -8.69
N MET A 521 -6.88 24.07 -8.70
CA MET A 521 -7.36 23.39 -7.49
C MET A 521 -6.43 22.24 -7.08
N LEU A 522 -5.74 21.63 -8.06
CA LEU A 522 -4.83 20.51 -7.87
C LEU A 522 -3.54 20.68 -8.71
N PRO A 523 -2.62 21.55 -8.29
CA PRO A 523 -1.30 21.68 -8.89
C PRO A 523 -0.48 20.38 -8.84
N THR A 524 0.61 20.30 -9.61
CA THR A 524 1.60 19.22 -9.46
C THR A 524 2.24 19.27 -8.08
N GLU A 525 2.54 18.10 -7.52
CA GLU A 525 3.08 17.95 -6.16
C GLU A 525 2.20 18.64 -5.10
N SER A 526 0.91 18.28 -5.05
CA SER A 526 -0.02 18.84 -4.07
C SER A 526 -0.93 17.81 -3.41
N LEU A 527 -1.20 18.04 -2.13
CA LEU A 527 -2.17 17.32 -1.32
C LEU A 527 -3.39 18.22 -1.04
N ARG A 528 -4.60 17.71 -1.25
CA ARG A 528 -5.86 18.46 -1.11
C ARG A 528 -6.93 17.66 -0.35
N PHE A 529 -7.31 18.13 0.83
CA PHE A 529 -8.43 17.62 1.61
C PHE A 529 -9.76 18.24 1.19
N PHE A 530 -10.83 17.47 1.32
CA PHE A 530 -12.18 17.90 0.97
C PHE A 530 -13.28 17.16 1.76
N TYR A 531 -14.48 17.72 1.72
CA TYR A 531 -15.74 17.10 2.14
C TYR A 531 -16.55 16.72 0.90
N VAL A 532 -17.29 15.62 0.94
CA VAL A 532 -18.20 15.25 -0.15
C VAL A 532 -19.54 15.95 0.04
N ASP A 533 -20.04 16.62 -1.00
CA ASP A 533 -21.34 17.28 -1.03
C ASP A 533 -22.46 16.24 -1.18
N PRO A 534 -23.28 15.99 -0.13
CA PRO A 534 -24.35 15.01 -0.20
C PRO A 534 -25.45 15.41 -1.19
N ASP A 535 -25.70 16.71 -1.37
CA ASP A 535 -26.73 17.18 -2.31
C ASP A 535 -26.28 16.93 -3.75
N TRP A 536 -24.99 17.16 -4.04
CA TRP A 536 -24.41 16.89 -5.36
C TRP A 536 -24.46 15.39 -5.68
N THR A 537 -23.99 14.54 -4.77
CA THR A 537 -24.01 13.09 -4.96
C THR A 537 -25.44 12.55 -5.08
N ALA A 538 -26.38 13.05 -4.29
CA ALA A 538 -27.77 12.66 -4.46
C ALA A 538 -28.35 13.14 -5.82
N MET A 539 -27.92 14.30 -6.35
CA MET A 539 -28.35 14.74 -7.69
C MET A 539 -27.75 13.89 -8.80
N LEU A 540 -26.51 13.42 -8.63
CA LEU A 540 -25.88 12.45 -9.50
C LEU A 540 -26.72 11.16 -9.60
N LEU A 541 -27.19 10.63 -8.46
CA LEU A 541 -28.03 9.44 -8.43
C LEU A 541 -29.41 9.67 -9.09
N ASP A 542 -30.04 10.82 -8.84
CA ASP A 542 -31.29 11.20 -9.52
C ASP A 542 -31.11 11.25 -11.04
N GLY A 543 -29.98 11.80 -11.49
CA GLY A 543 -29.57 11.82 -12.88
C GLY A 543 -29.40 10.43 -13.48
N ALA A 544 -28.70 9.53 -12.79
CA ALA A 544 -28.49 8.16 -13.25
C ALA A 544 -29.81 7.39 -13.38
N LEU A 545 -30.70 7.54 -12.41
CA LEU A 545 -32.03 6.95 -12.44
C LEU A 545 -32.98 7.65 -13.42
N SER A 546 -32.63 8.81 -13.98
CA SER A 546 -33.48 9.49 -14.98
C SER A 546 -33.52 8.79 -16.34
N VAL A 547 -32.58 7.86 -16.59
CA VAL A 547 -32.53 7.09 -17.83
C VAL A 547 -33.77 6.20 -17.94
N GLY A 548 -34.45 6.27 -19.07
CA GLY A 548 -35.60 5.41 -19.36
C GLY A 548 -36.86 5.70 -18.54
N LEU A 549 -37.01 6.93 -18.01
CA LEU A 549 -38.27 7.38 -17.41
C LEU A 549 -39.32 7.63 -18.50
N ALA A 550 -40.48 6.97 -18.41
CA ALA A 550 -41.60 7.18 -19.33
C ALA A 550 -42.81 7.80 -18.62
N HIS A 551 -43.03 7.47 -17.34
CA HIS A 551 -44.19 7.91 -16.58
C HIS A 551 -43.81 8.33 -15.15
N SER A 552 -44.63 9.15 -14.50
CA SER A 552 -44.47 9.47 -13.07
C SER A 552 -44.46 8.24 -12.17
N PHE A 553 -45.06 7.14 -12.62
CA PHE A 553 -45.01 5.84 -11.96
C PHE A 553 -43.59 5.25 -11.83
N ASP A 554 -42.70 5.53 -12.78
CA ASP A 554 -41.31 5.05 -12.74
C ASP A 554 -40.54 5.73 -11.60
N LEU A 555 -40.87 7.00 -11.30
CA LEU A 555 -40.28 7.72 -10.17
C LEU A 555 -40.68 7.08 -8.82
N THR A 556 -41.95 6.70 -8.69
CA THR A 556 -42.46 5.98 -7.52
C THR A 556 -41.85 4.58 -7.43
N THR A 557 -41.65 3.90 -8.56
CA THR A 557 -41.03 2.58 -8.62
C THR A 557 -39.60 2.62 -8.09
N ASP A 558 -38.78 3.56 -8.56
CA ASP A 558 -37.42 3.71 -8.06
C ASP A 558 -37.40 4.04 -6.56
N ALA A 559 -38.34 4.86 -6.06
CA ALA A 559 -38.45 5.18 -4.64
C ALA A 559 -38.84 3.97 -3.78
N LEU A 560 -39.72 3.10 -4.29
CA LEU A 560 -40.11 1.84 -3.62
C LEU A 560 -38.98 0.80 -3.61
N VAL A 561 -38.02 0.88 -4.54
CA VAL A 561 -36.89 -0.04 -4.59
C VAL A 561 -35.69 0.53 -3.84
N PHE A 562 -35.23 1.73 -4.19
CA PHE A 562 -33.95 2.31 -3.73
C PHE A 562 -34.10 3.41 -2.68
N GLY A 563 -35.31 3.87 -2.39
CA GLY A 563 -35.56 4.88 -1.36
C GLY A 563 -35.20 4.37 0.05
N PRO A 564 -35.18 5.26 1.06
CA PRO A 564 -34.79 4.91 2.42
C PRO A 564 -35.68 3.80 3.03
N ASP A 565 -36.98 3.82 2.72
CA ASP A 565 -37.96 2.78 3.12
C ASP A 565 -38.22 1.75 2.00
N GLY A 566 -37.34 1.69 0.99
CA GLY A 566 -37.49 0.82 -0.16
C GLY A 566 -37.11 -0.63 0.11
N GLN A 567 -37.36 -1.52 -0.86
CA GLN A 567 -37.02 -2.94 -0.74
C GLN A 567 -35.50 -3.21 -0.70
N ALA A 568 -34.72 -2.40 -1.41
CA ALA A 568 -33.27 -2.49 -1.52
C ALA A 568 -32.68 -1.08 -1.32
N PRO A 569 -32.79 -0.53 -0.09
CA PRO A 569 -32.41 0.85 0.17
C PRO A 569 -30.93 1.05 -0.15
N LEU A 570 -30.61 2.24 -0.66
CA LEU A 570 -29.24 2.73 -0.72
C LEU A 570 -28.93 3.33 0.66
N PRO A 571 -28.18 2.64 1.55
CA PRO A 571 -27.89 3.18 2.87
C PRO A 571 -27.17 4.52 2.72
N GLY A 572 -27.60 5.52 3.48
CA GLY A 572 -26.82 6.75 3.65
C GLY A 572 -25.51 6.42 4.37
N PRO A 573 -24.45 7.23 4.18
CA PRO A 573 -23.25 7.08 4.98
C PRO A 573 -23.59 7.33 6.47
N ALA A 574 -23.00 6.56 7.37
CA ALA A 574 -23.22 6.67 8.82
C ALA A 574 -22.57 7.94 9.41
N ALA A 575 -21.57 8.48 8.72
CA ALA A 575 -20.87 9.71 9.06
C ALA A 575 -20.66 10.58 7.80
N PRO A 576 -20.32 11.88 7.94
CA PRO A 576 -19.91 12.70 6.80
C PRO A 576 -18.76 12.05 6.02
N VAL A 577 -18.89 11.97 4.70
CA VAL A 577 -17.80 11.46 3.85
C VAL A 577 -16.83 12.60 3.58
N THR A 578 -15.57 12.39 3.93
CA THR A 578 -14.45 13.29 3.62
C THR A 578 -13.47 12.57 2.69
N GLY A 579 -12.40 13.23 2.30
CA GLY A 579 -11.37 12.58 1.52
C GLY A 579 -10.16 13.46 1.30
N LEU A 580 -9.20 12.87 0.60
CA LEU A 580 -8.03 13.57 0.11
C LEU A 580 -7.80 13.23 -1.35
N LEU A 581 -7.23 14.19 -2.06
CA LEU A 581 -6.72 14.07 -3.40
C LEU A 581 -5.23 14.36 -3.37
N LEU A 582 -4.43 13.43 -3.86
CA LEU A 582 -2.98 13.57 -3.94
C LEU A 582 -2.60 13.61 -5.42
N ARG A 583 -1.92 14.68 -5.84
CA ARG A 583 -1.28 14.76 -7.16
C ARG A 583 0.23 14.88 -7.00
N SER A 584 0.95 13.78 -7.13
CA SER A 584 2.37 13.71 -6.82
C SER A 584 3.04 12.50 -7.47
N GLN A 585 4.33 12.61 -7.74
CA GLN A 585 5.19 11.46 -8.07
C GLN A 585 5.18 10.35 -7.00
N LEU A 586 4.74 10.65 -5.77
CA LEU A 586 4.49 9.65 -4.73
C LEU A 586 3.54 8.53 -5.20
N VAL A 587 2.55 8.85 -6.04
CA VAL A 587 1.55 7.88 -6.51
C VAL A 587 2.16 6.89 -7.50
N SER A 588 3.00 7.37 -8.42
CA SER A 588 3.69 6.54 -9.40
C SER A 588 4.89 5.80 -8.81
N GLY A 589 5.63 6.45 -7.89
CA GLY A 589 6.81 5.88 -7.23
C GLY A 589 6.46 4.83 -6.19
N TRP A 590 5.33 4.99 -5.48
CA TRP A 590 4.86 4.07 -4.45
C TRP A 590 3.38 3.67 -4.70
N PRO A 591 3.07 2.79 -5.68
CA PRO A 591 1.68 2.42 -6.01
C PRO A 591 0.89 1.83 -4.83
N ALA A 592 1.59 1.16 -3.91
CA ALA A 592 1.05 0.58 -2.69
C ALA A 592 0.99 1.56 -1.50
N LEU A 593 1.13 2.87 -1.74
CA LEU A 593 1.12 3.93 -0.71
C LEU A 593 -0.04 3.76 0.27
N GLU A 594 0.29 3.79 1.56
CA GLU A 594 -0.66 3.62 2.64
C GLU A 594 -1.18 4.97 3.13
N ILE A 595 -2.50 5.07 3.26
CA ILE A 595 -3.19 6.24 3.80
C ILE A 595 -4.05 5.75 4.96
N ARG A 596 -3.68 6.16 6.17
CA ARG A 596 -4.32 5.74 7.42
C ARG A 596 -5.00 6.94 8.09
N PRO A 597 -6.32 7.09 7.94
CA PRO A 597 -7.07 8.15 8.60
C PRO A 597 -7.50 7.73 10.02
N TYR A 598 -7.34 8.61 10.99
CA TYR A 598 -7.72 8.39 12.39
C TYR A 598 -8.67 9.50 12.87
N ALA A 599 -9.62 9.14 13.73
CA ALA A 599 -10.60 10.08 14.26
C ALA A 599 -9.99 11.06 15.27
N SER A 600 -9.08 10.60 16.13
CA SER A 600 -8.47 11.46 17.15
C SER A 600 -7.24 12.18 16.59
N PRO A 601 -7.04 13.47 16.90
CA PRO A 601 -5.87 14.21 16.43
C PRO A 601 -4.59 13.88 17.20
N ARG A 602 -4.69 13.43 18.47
CA ARG A 602 -3.53 13.24 19.38
C ARG A 602 -3.42 11.86 20.01
N THR A 603 -4.45 11.02 19.93
CA THR A 603 -4.38 9.69 20.56
C THR A 603 -3.48 8.83 19.72
N THR A 604 -2.25 8.60 20.15
CA THR A 604 -1.36 7.58 19.60
C THR A 604 -1.39 6.42 20.57
N GLY A 605 -2.11 5.37 20.22
CA GLY A 605 -2.25 4.20 21.08
C GLY A 605 -2.91 3.02 20.38
N ASP A 606 -2.64 1.86 20.96
CA ASP A 606 -2.85 0.53 20.43
C ASP A 606 -4.30 0.18 20.04
N ASP A 607 -5.28 0.81 20.71
CA ASP A 607 -6.70 0.56 20.49
C ASP A 607 -7.35 1.45 19.40
N GLU A 608 -6.59 2.36 18.79
CA GLU A 608 -7.16 3.31 17.81
C GLU A 608 -7.38 2.66 16.44
N LYS A 609 -8.65 2.42 16.10
CA LYS A 609 -9.03 1.91 14.78
C LYS A 609 -9.06 3.03 13.74
N PRO A 610 -8.48 2.81 12.54
CA PRO A 610 -8.57 3.78 11.45
C PRO A 610 -10.02 3.94 10.99
N LEU A 611 -10.34 5.13 10.47
CA LEU A 611 -11.63 5.41 9.86
C LEU A 611 -11.82 4.56 8.59
N PRO A 612 -13.04 4.09 8.29
CA PRO A 612 -13.29 3.30 7.09
C PRO A 612 -12.96 4.08 5.81
N VAL A 613 -12.10 3.51 4.97
CA VAL A 613 -11.83 4.02 3.62
C VAL A 613 -12.85 3.41 2.65
N VAL A 614 -13.73 4.26 2.10
CA VAL A 614 -14.84 3.87 1.21
C VAL A 614 -14.35 3.63 -0.21
N ARG A 615 -13.37 4.42 -0.66
CA ARG A 615 -12.79 4.31 -2.00
C ARG A 615 -11.34 4.75 -1.97
N ARG A 616 -10.46 3.96 -2.59
CA ARG A 616 -9.07 4.32 -2.89
C ARG A 616 -8.81 3.96 -4.35
N GLU A 617 -8.49 4.93 -5.19
CA GLU A 617 -8.29 4.70 -6.61
C GLU A 617 -7.25 5.68 -7.18
N ALA A 618 -6.24 5.16 -7.87
CA ALA A 618 -5.35 5.96 -8.69
C ALA A 618 -6.10 6.33 -9.99
N LEU A 619 -6.48 7.60 -10.12
CA LEU A 619 -7.21 8.13 -11.29
C LEU A 619 -6.27 8.39 -12.49
N ALA A 620 -4.98 8.58 -12.21
CA ALA A 620 -3.88 8.70 -13.16
C ALA A 620 -2.58 8.23 -12.46
N ASP A 621 -1.47 8.12 -13.20
CA ASP A 621 -0.18 7.70 -12.65
C ASP A 621 0.30 8.61 -11.50
N ASP A 622 -0.03 9.90 -11.54
CA ASP A 622 0.31 10.89 -10.53
C ASP A 622 -0.87 11.29 -9.62
N VAL A 623 -2.09 10.75 -9.80
CA VAL A 623 -3.29 11.22 -9.08
C VAL A 623 -3.99 10.10 -8.31
N LEU A 624 -4.05 10.24 -6.99
CA LEU A 624 -4.73 9.32 -6.07
C LEU A 624 -5.94 9.99 -5.40
N LEU A 625 -7.10 9.34 -5.48
CA LEU A 625 -8.34 9.73 -4.78
C LEU A 625 -8.59 8.76 -3.62
N VAL A 626 -8.80 9.31 -2.41
CA VAL A 626 -9.24 8.55 -1.24
C VAL A 626 -10.48 9.17 -0.62
N LEU A 627 -11.54 8.37 -0.45
CA LEU A 627 -12.77 8.72 0.27
C LEU A 627 -12.81 8.00 1.61
N ILE A 628 -13.12 8.74 2.66
CA ILE A 628 -13.09 8.32 4.06
C ILE A 628 -14.48 8.56 4.65
N GLU A 629 -15.04 7.56 5.31
CA GLU A 629 -16.29 7.71 6.06
C GLU A 629 -15.99 8.23 7.47
N GLY A 630 -16.23 9.51 7.70
CA GLY A 630 -15.87 10.23 8.92
C GLY A 630 -15.00 11.45 8.64
N VAL A 631 -14.78 12.28 9.67
CA VAL A 631 -13.87 13.42 9.61
C VAL A 631 -12.58 13.03 10.32
N PRO A 632 -11.44 12.88 9.62
CA PRO A 632 -10.18 12.53 10.27
C PRO A 632 -9.64 13.71 11.09
N GLY A 633 -9.20 13.43 12.31
CA GLY A 633 -8.38 14.34 13.11
C GLY A 633 -6.88 14.20 12.82
N ARG A 634 -6.48 13.05 12.29
CA ARG A 634 -5.11 12.72 11.85
C ARG A 634 -5.16 11.88 10.56
N VAL A 635 -4.27 12.15 9.61
CA VAL A 635 -4.05 11.32 8.42
C VAL A 635 -2.58 11.02 8.30
N GLU A 636 -2.22 9.74 8.32
CA GLU A 636 -0.86 9.29 8.09
C GLU A 636 -0.72 8.85 6.62
N ILE A 637 0.26 9.41 5.93
CA ILE A 637 0.73 8.96 4.62
C ILE A 637 2.03 8.22 4.88
N ALA A 638 2.04 6.92 4.60
CA ALA A 638 3.21 6.07 4.83
C ALA A 638 3.59 5.35 3.56
N GLU A 639 4.89 5.15 3.38
CA GLU A 639 5.39 4.17 2.44
C GLU A 639 4.72 2.80 2.70
N PRO A 640 4.49 2.00 1.65
CA PRO A 640 3.97 0.65 1.81
C PRO A 640 4.82 -0.10 2.83
N GLN A 641 4.20 -0.68 3.86
CA GLN A 641 4.91 -1.51 4.83
C GLN A 641 5.21 -2.88 4.21
N GLN A 642 5.98 -2.90 3.12
CA GLN A 642 6.40 -4.14 2.45
C GLN A 642 7.57 -4.77 3.21
N GLY A 643 7.30 -5.18 4.45
CA GLY A 643 8.31 -5.79 5.31
C GLY A 643 9.28 -4.80 5.94
N VAL A 644 10.02 -5.29 6.93
CA VAL A 644 11.13 -4.55 7.55
C VAL A 644 12.31 -4.58 6.59
N HIS A 645 12.70 -3.43 6.06
CA HIS A 645 13.91 -3.27 5.24
C HIS A 645 15.13 -2.96 6.10
N PHE A 646 16.31 -3.25 5.56
CA PHE A 646 17.58 -2.98 6.23
C PHE A 646 18.35 -1.96 5.42
N GLY A 647 18.88 -0.92 6.05
CA GLY A 647 19.48 0.17 5.30
C GLY A 647 20.00 1.28 6.20
N ILE A 648 20.13 2.45 5.60
CA ILE A 648 20.62 3.67 6.21
C ILE A 648 19.61 4.77 5.93
N ASP A 649 19.55 5.76 6.81
CA ASP A 649 18.70 6.93 6.70
C ASP A 649 19.52 8.13 6.21
N GLU A 650 18.89 9.13 5.60
CA GLU A 650 19.52 10.42 5.31
C GLU A 650 19.01 11.51 6.28
N LEU A 651 19.81 12.55 6.48
CA LEU A 651 19.39 13.75 7.19
C LEU A 651 19.00 14.83 6.17
N ASP A 652 17.88 15.51 6.40
CA ASP A 652 17.22 16.44 5.46
C ASP A 652 18.03 17.71 5.07
N GLU A 653 19.30 17.85 5.47
CA GLU A 653 20.08 19.10 5.35
C GLU A 653 21.09 19.14 4.17
N GLY A 654 21.16 18.11 3.31
CA GLY A 654 22.17 17.96 2.25
C GLY A 654 21.78 18.48 0.85
N VAL A 655 22.75 19.04 0.11
CA VAL A 655 22.62 19.43 -1.33
C VAL A 655 23.10 18.31 -2.27
N VAL A 656 23.70 17.26 -1.71
CA VAL A 656 24.21 16.09 -2.44
C VAL A 656 23.66 14.85 -1.73
N HIS A 657 22.64 14.22 -2.31
CA HIS A 657 22.03 12.98 -1.84
C HIS A 657 22.86 11.78 -2.32
N ASP A 658 24.00 11.54 -1.67
CA ASP A 658 24.66 10.24 -1.76
C ASP A 658 24.66 9.67 -0.33
N PRO A 659 23.91 8.60 -0.06
CA PRO A 659 23.81 7.99 1.26
C PRO A 659 25.18 7.64 1.87
N VAL A 660 26.22 7.50 1.06
CA VAL A 660 27.60 7.28 1.53
C VAL A 660 28.22 8.54 2.17
N ASP A 661 27.84 9.73 1.71
CA ASP A 661 28.38 11.02 2.11
C ASP A 661 27.66 11.65 3.30
N ASP A 662 26.33 11.49 3.39
CA ASP A 662 25.49 12.10 4.43
C ASP A 662 24.60 11.11 5.18
N GLY A 663 24.61 9.82 4.81
CA GLY A 663 23.82 8.80 5.47
C GLY A 663 24.18 8.57 6.94
N VAL A 664 23.16 8.21 7.70
CA VAL A 664 23.18 7.91 9.13
C VAL A 664 22.33 6.68 9.43
N ILE A 665 22.50 6.12 10.62
CA ILE A 665 21.69 5.03 11.16
C ILE A 665 21.03 5.60 12.42
N ARG A 666 19.71 5.72 12.42
CA ARG A 666 18.96 6.19 13.58
C ARG A 666 18.98 5.12 14.67
N LEU A 667 19.51 5.47 15.84
CA LEU A 667 19.73 4.50 16.90
C LEU A 667 18.40 4.11 17.54
N ARG A 668 18.17 2.81 17.72
CA ARG A 668 16.97 2.27 18.36
C ARG A 668 17.26 1.73 19.75
N ALA A 669 16.28 1.77 20.64
CA ALA A 669 16.42 1.19 21.97
C ALA A 669 16.48 -0.34 21.87
N LEU A 670 17.45 -0.96 22.54
CA LEU A 670 17.65 -2.42 22.56
C LEU A 670 17.16 -3.08 23.85
N THR A 671 16.82 -2.29 24.88
CA THR A 671 16.41 -2.78 26.20
C THR A 671 15.26 -1.95 26.78
N GLY A 672 14.41 -2.57 27.59
CA GLY A 672 13.32 -1.89 28.31
C GLY A 672 11.96 -2.00 27.61
N ASP A 673 11.02 -1.14 28.00
CA ASP A 673 9.66 -1.14 27.45
C ASP A 673 9.55 -0.47 26.07
N ASP A 674 10.64 0.17 25.60
CA ASP A 674 10.73 0.89 24.32
C ASP A 674 11.58 0.16 23.26
N ILE A 675 11.81 -1.15 23.41
CA ILE A 675 12.63 -1.94 22.46
C ILE A 675 12.15 -1.73 21.02
N GLY A 676 13.08 -1.45 20.10
CA GLY A 676 12.81 -1.21 18.68
C GLY A 676 12.39 0.22 18.32
N LYS A 677 12.01 1.05 19.31
CA LYS A 677 11.69 2.46 19.07
C LYS A 677 12.97 3.27 18.83
N GLU A 678 12.88 4.23 17.91
CA GLU A 678 13.95 5.20 17.66
C GLU A 678 14.23 6.03 18.92
N VAL A 679 15.50 6.19 19.28
CA VAL A 679 15.91 7.06 20.37
C VAL A 679 16.03 8.48 19.83
N PRO A 680 15.23 9.44 20.32
CA PRO A 680 15.20 10.79 19.76
C PRO A 680 16.58 11.45 19.72
N ASP A 681 16.87 12.14 18.63
CA ASP A 681 18.10 12.91 18.37
C ASP A 681 19.41 12.09 18.47
N LYS A 682 19.34 10.77 18.34
CA LYS A 682 20.53 9.90 18.34
C LYS A 682 20.67 9.15 17.02
N HIS A 683 21.72 9.49 16.30
CA HIS A 683 22.12 8.80 15.08
C HIS A 683 23.59 8.42 15.13
N PHE A 684 23.95 7.45 14.29
CA PHE A 684 25.31 7.01 14.08
C PHE A 684 25.63 7.01 12.58
N PRO A 685 26.76 7.56 12.13
CA PRO A 685 27.82 8.17 12.94
C PRO A 685 27.43 9.56 13.47
N ALA A 686 28.15 10.07 14.48
CA ALA A 686 27.85 11.37 15.09
C ALA A 686 28.05 12.55 14.13
N THR A 687 28.96 12.40 13.17
CA THR A 687 29.07 13.27 11.99
C THR A 687 28.50 12.46 10.81
N PRO A 688 27.51 12.98 10.08
CA PRO A 688 26.89 12.27 8.96
C PRO A 688 27.94 11.79 7.93
N GLY A 689 27.67 10.63 7.33
CA GLY A 689 28.53 10.03 6.30
C GLY A 689 29.16 8.70 6.70
N LEU A 690 29.05 7.71 5.80
CA LEU A 690 29.45 6.33 6.02
C LEU A 690 30.76 5.92 5.35
N ARG A 691 31.42 6.83 4.61
CA ARG A 691 32.76 6.59 4.02
C ARG A 691 33.76 5.90 4.97
N PRO A 692 33.88 6.26 6.27
CA PRO A 692 34.81 5.60 7.18
C PRO A 692 34.47 4.13 7.49
N TYR A 693 33.27 3.67 7.14
CA TYR A 693 32.77 2.32 7.36
C TYR A 693 32.68 1.50 6.06
N LEU A 694 33.02 2.10 4.92
CA LEU A 694 33.19 1.38 3.65
C LEU A 694 34.56 0.70 3.58
N ARG A 695 34.61 -0.46 2.91
CA ARG A 695 35.87 -1.16 2.57
C ARG A 695 36.70 -0.32 1.60
N ALA A 696 37.98 -0.11 1.87
CA ALA A 696 38.88 0.54 0.93
C ALA A 696 39.33 -0.46 -0.14
N THR A 697 38.46 -0.69 -1.11
CA THR A 697 38.75 -1.56 -2.25
C THR A 697 39.69 -0.83 -3.22
N GLY A 698 40.61 -1.55 -3.86
CA GLY A 698 41.57 -0.96 -4.81
C GLY A 698 40.89 -0.32 -6.03
N ALA A 699 41.62 0.48 -6.82
CA ALA A 699 41.06 1.12 -8.01
C ALA A 699 40.46 0.08 -8.99
N GLY A 700 39.18 0.23 -9.35
CA GLY A 700 38.43 -0.67 -10.24
C GLY A 700 37.71 -1.82 -9.54
N ALA A 701 37.78 -1.92 -8.22
CA ALA A 701 37.00 -2.87 -7.42
C ALA A 701 35.62 -2.30 -7.04
N PRO A 702 34.67 -3.17 -6.64
CA PRO A 702 33.37 -2.77 -6.12
C PRO A 702 33.47 -1.67 -5.05
N ASP A 703 32.85 -0.53 -5.31
CA ASP A 703 32.60 0.56 -4.37
C ASP A 703 31.35 0.25 -3.53
N THR A 704 31.08 1.07 -2.50
CA THR A 704 29.90 1.01 -1.63
C THR A 704 29.68 -0.29 -0.84
N VAL A 705 30.73 -1.11 -0.67
CA VAL A 705 30.69 -2.28 0.22
C VAL A 705 30.97 -1.86 1.67
N LEU A 706 30.03 -2.13 2.57
CA LEU A 706 30.16 -1.87 4.00
C LEU A 706 31.07 -2.90 4.67
N SER A 707 31.96 -2.41 5.53
CA SER A 707 32.64 -3.25 6.53
C SER A 707 31.71 -3.37 7.73
N VAL A 708 30.91 -4.43 7.74
CA VAL A 708 29.93 -4.72 8.79
C VAL A 708 30.62 -4.88 10.14
N SER A 709 31.85 -5.41 10.19
CA SER A 709 32.62 -5.46 11.45
C SER A 709 32.96 -4.08 11.99
N ARG A 710 33.39 -3.12 11.14
CA ARG A 710 33.66 -1.74 11.55
C ARG A 710 32.37 -1.02 11.94
N LEU A 711 31.30 -1.24 11.19
CA LEU A 711 29.99 -0.66 11.46
C LEU A 711 29.45 -1.13 12.82
N ALA A 712 29.48 -2.45 13.09
CA ALA A 712 29.07 -3.02 14.36
C ALA A 712 29.93 -2.52 15.53
N ALA A 713 31.26 -2.42 15.36
CA ALA A 713 32.13 -1.84 16.38
C ALA A 713 31.80 -0.36 16.68
N GLY A 714 31.47 0.42 15.64
CA GLY A 714 31.05 1.81 15.79
C GLY A 714 29.69 1.96 16.46
N LEU A 715 28.70 1.15 16.06
CA LEU A 715 27.37 1.10 16.69
C LEU A 715 27.48 0.70 18.16
N LYS A 716 28.30 -0.30 18.50
CA LYS A 716 28.59 -0.69 19.89
C LYS A 716 29.12 0.49 20.69
N ALA A 717 30.02 1.30 20.13
CA ALA A 717 30.57 2.46 20.83
C ALA A 717 29.53 3.60 21.03
N ALA A 718 28.51 3.67 20.16
CA ALA A 718 27.44 4.66 20.25
C ALA A 718 26.29 4.22 21.18
N LEU A 719 26.14 2.92 21.42
CA LEU A 719 25.11 2.32 22.27
C LEU A 719 25.64 2.04 23.68
N PRO A 720 24.79 2.12 24.73
CA PRO A 720 25.18 1.82 26.10
C PRO A 720 25.21 0.30 26.36
N LEU A 721 26.07 -0.46 25.65
CA LEU A 721 26.17 -1.92 25.75
C LEU A 721 27.50 -2.36 26.38
N ASP A 722 27.43 -3.38 27.26
CA ASP A 722 28.60 -4.01 27.89
C ASP A 722 29.13 -5.22 27.09
N HIS A 723 28.38 -5.69 26.08
CA HIS A 723 28.72 -6.82 25.20
C HIS A 723 28.85 -6.41 23.73
N ASP A 724 29.38 -7.31 22.89
CA ASP A 724 29.39 -7.13 21.44
C ASP A 724 27.97 -7.31 20.88
N LEU A 725 27.59 -6.49 19.89
CA LEU A 725 26.27 -6.56 19.26
C LEU A 725 25.96 -7.96 18.76
N THR A 726 24.80 -8.48 19.17
CA THR A 726 24.28 -9.74 18.62
C THR A 726 23.72 -9.52 17.22
N PRO A 727 23.56 -10.59 16.41
CA PRO A 727 22.91 -10.49 15.10
C PRO A 727 21.52 -9.84 15.13
N SER A 728 20.70 -10.16 16.14
CA SER A 728 19.37 -9.57 16.29
C SER A 728 19.43 -8.09 16.68
N GLU A 729 20.34 -7.70 17.59
CA GLU A 729 20.54 -6.29 17.97
C GLU A 729 21.05 -5.46 16.79
N PHE A 730 21.99 -6.02 16.00
CA PHE A 730 22.48 -5.39 14.78
C PHE A 730 21.36 -5.23 13.74
N ALA A 731 20.55 -6.28 13.54
CA ALA A 731 19.39 -6.22 12.65
C ALA A 731 18.40 -5.13 13.06
N ILE A 732 18.12 -4.97 14.36
CA ILE A 732 17.26 -3.90 14.87
C ILE A 732 17.84 -2.52 14.55
N GLN A 733 19.13 -2.28 14.78
CA GLN A 733 19.74 -0.99 14.46
C GLN A 733 19.71 -0.68 12.97
N MET A 734 19.85 -1.70 12.12
CA MET A 734 19.85 -1.55 10.66
C MET A 734 18.45 -1.42 10.06
N ILE A 735 17.37 -1.42 10.85
CA ILE A 735 16.00 -1.23 10.35
C ILE A 735 15.88 0.15 9.69
N ASN A 736 15.78 0.16 8.37
CA ASN A 736 15.31 1.30 7.60
C ASN A 736 13.78 1.26 7.66
N ALA A 737 13.19 2.13 8.47
CA ALA A 737 11.76 2.15 8.70
C ALA A 737 11.07 2.90 7.56
N ALA A 738 10.02 2.28 7.02
CA ALA A 738 9.13 2.91 6.04
C ALA A 738 8.78 4.34 6.47
N GLN A 739 9.10 5.29 5.60
CA GLN A 739 8.90 6.69 5.92
C GLN A 739 7.41 6.98 6.09
N ARG A 740 7.07 7.77 7.10
CA ARG A 740 5.68 8.14 7.41
C ARG A 740 5.60 9.61 7.74
N ARG A 741 4.62 10.28 7.12
CA ARG A 741 4.25 11.66 7.41
C ARG A 741 2.85 11.72 7.98
N THR A 742 2.67 12.55 9.00
CA THR A 742 1.42 12.69 9.74
C THR A 742 0.87 14.10 9.61
N PHE A 743 -0.35 14.23 9.09
CA PHE A 743 -1.10 15.50 9.04
C PHE A 743 -2.15 15.50 10.16
N THR A 744 -2.20 16.52 11.01
CA THR A 744 -3.14 16.62 12.13
C THR A 744 -3.97 17.91 12.06
N THR A 745 -5.16 17.91 12.66
CA THR A 745 -6.04 19.10 12.72
C THR A 745 -5.73 20.01 13.92
N ASP A 746 -4.70 19.72 14.70
CA ASP A 746 -4.31 20.53 15.86
C ASP A 746 -3.30 21.62 15.46
N THR A 747 -3.14 22.65 16.27
CA THR A 747 -2.17 23.76 16.05
C THR A 747 -0.70 23.33 16.03
N ALA A 748 -0.42 22.04 16.20
CA ALA A 748 0.86 21.42 15.91
C ALA A 748 0.57 20.21 15.01
N THR A 749 0.94 20.31 13.74
CA THR A 749 1.45 19.11 13.05
C THR A 749 2.53 18.55 13.97
N THR A 750 2.32 17.31 14.36
CA THR A 750 3.34 16.52 15.05
C THR A 750 3.55 15.34 14.13
N GLY A 751 4.41 15.51 13.14
CA GLY A 751 5.19 14.39 12.70
C GLY A 751 5.94 13.85 13.91
N ASP A 752 6.05 12.53 14.02
CA ASP A 752 7.14 11.93 14.81
C ASP A 752 8.48 12.14 14.07
N HIS A 753 8.75 13.39 13.68
CA HIS A 753 10.07 13.92 13.38
C HIS A 753 10.08 15.42 13.65
N ARG A 754 11.16 15.87 14.30
CA ARG A 754 11.28 17.15 14.95
C ARG A 754 11.67 18.24 13.94
N ASN A 755 10.81 18.48 12.94
CA ASN A 755 10.75 19.67 12.08
C ASN A 755 9.45 19.76 11.24
N GLY A 756 8.35 19.09 11.63
CA GLY A 756 7.06 19.28 10.94
C GLY A 756 5.87 18.66 11.65
#